data_AF-A0A9Q0J6E2-F1
#
_entry.id   AF-A0A9Q0J6E2-F1
#
_cell.length_a   1.000
_cell.length_b   1.000
_cell.length_c   1.000
_cell.angle_alpha   90.00
_cell.angle_beta   90.00
_cell.angle_gamma   90.00
#
_symmetry.space_group_name_H-M   'P 1'
#
loop_
_entity.id
_entity.type
_entity.pdbx_description
1 polymer ?
#
loop_
_entity_poly.entity_id
_entity_poly.type
_entity_poly.pdbx_seq_one_letter_code
_entity_poly.pdbx_strand_id
1 'polypeptide(L)'
;MEKEANADEGYDAIVVGSGYGGSVAACRMSMAGIKVCLLEKGRRWNPEDFPTNSLKIVKALRVENSNLGFSFGPKDALFQLHEQEDSLAAVACGLGGGSLVNCGVMLPTPARARRNPKWPKEWESDWDSCEASAAEMLKIQSIPTKFPVARIMEEIADDDGEMEGNIDTTSMKLSVNFDIEEPPSNSSSKPRQNMGSCVACGNCIAGCPYNAKRCTVRTGCQVQYVVDNQYGTIFPQEELGSGKSKRRWRVYLNEFEYITSDFVVLSAGVFGTTEILFQSQRRGLWLSETLGRGFNCYGNNVACLAGSPAPLNSYGLGRNQVSDIPFEERPGPSISSSLTSSLGFTIQTAVLPRAYPHLLFKGIVTYGWPPGFWFLHGIIDEIKKIVGLKSCQAMVLNAMGYDKSDGKITFDKSSNKICFRPPHDPLLPRKVEAFQKLTKKLGGILFMSRYRSTSVHLLGGCNASPDSSGGVCNHKGQVFHSKNPSTVHQGLYVCDASVIPCSIGINPCLTIATAAEHISKHLVKDILNYKAQKRKDFIGVTVNSNPVADTWISLDTPCNSTLLIRETMRGSLGGIPCTAYLKMEMNSRKNHMSFENCDWITKTTHPLLKGKVSGYLVCRGIEKEELHIIDGEIDMCKVDCRTPYTQYMHYHLLLAASSGKRYILNGKKIMNPFLFGLYAWKETTTLHVAFSEVVANGSKDSRLTLRGELTVTSVELLKALIRLEGNSKTKFMGLLLQSFVRTYIFQIPRTKHKEFHPSDSCHKSYPTSTLHKILAEDGNFIRCRHWKCMRNPERNKEEKLGGPVLLLNGYAGECYWLPTEPHDLVRTLVDDGHDVWLLQSRLHPSNPASNSTIEDIGKYDIPAAISKIIEQRGPAVKIHVVAHCIGGLAIHMALMGGHVSAANISSLSCTNTSMFFKLNALSKIKMWLPLVPISLALLGKDVILPMVEESNVSTTGRQWLVKCIAQCIPRYERCSCKECEVFSGIFGNVFWHDNISPSLHYWLNKKVVTSLPLSAFPHLRKICNAGYIVDSKGNNSYLIHPERMAVSTLYISGRRTLLATTETSFLANKYMKLHQPSFRHERVVVEDFGHSDLLIGEKSCEKVFPHILAHIRSAEQDRNNGMKSSTNGVKKYRKEVLDWGNDPCGPSQTGEIVVPLVSMGVGRSGGIWICWRQHLLCVSVLVKQEQLIHALVKFNGFRLPGCEILISDGRVDGAWRGDLLLPEATMCL
;
A
#
# COMPACT_ATOMS: atom_id res chain seq x y z
N MET A 1 0.14 5.66 42.77
CA MET A 1 -0.59 4.73 41.87
C MET A 1 -1.35 5.57 40.85
N GLU A 2 -0.68 5.94 39.77
CA GLU A 2 -1.32 6.64 38.66
C GLU A 2 -1.97 5.59 37.76
N LYS A 3 -3.28 5.73 37.51
CA LYS A 3 -3.95 4.92 36.49
C LYS A 3 -3.62 5.52 35.13
N GLU A 4 -2.91 4.77 34.29
CA GLU A 4 -2.78 5.07 32.87
C GLU A 4 -4.18 5.18 32.26
N ALA A 5 -4.53 6.37 31.77
CA ALA A 5 -5.74 6.54 30.97
C ALA A 5 -5.50 5.89 29.61
N ASN A 6 -6.30 4.88 29.26
CA ASN A 6 -6.21 4.17 27.99
C ASN A 6 -6.19 5.15 26.79
N ALA A 7 -5.08 5.16 26.05
CA ALA A 7 -4.93 5.95 24.83
C ALA A 7 -5.82 5.48 23.65
N ASP A 8 -6.64 4.45 23.86
CA ASP A 8 -7.52 3.83 22.84
C ASP A 8 -8.90 4.54 22.72
N GLU A 9 -9.22 5.52 23.57
CA GLU A 9 -10.42 6.34 23.42
C GLU A 9 -10.24 7.51 22.42
N GLY A 10 -10.27 7.19 21.13
CA GLY A 10 -10.23 8.16 20.03
C GLY A 10 -11.28 9.27 20.12
N TYR A 11 -11.03 10.40 19.46
CA TYR A 11 -11.86 11.61 19.52
C TYR A 11 -13.19 11.45 18.79
N ASP A 12 -14.19 12.26 19.17
CA ASP A 12 -15.45 12.31 18.42
C ASP A 12 -15.28 13.14 17.14
N ALA A 13 -14.62 14.29 17.26
CA ALA A 13 -14.33 15.20 16.16
C ALA A 13 -12.86 15.66 16.16
N ILE A 14 -12.26 15.80 14.97
CA ILE A 14 -10.95 16.44 14.76
C ILE A 14 -11.15 17.70 13.93
N VAL A 15 -10.58 18.82 14.39
CA VAL A 15 -10.52 20.09 13.66
C VAL A 15 -9.08 20.33 13.22
N VAL A 16 -8.88 20.61 11.94
CA VAL A 16 -7.56 20.81 11.34
C VAL A 16 -7.38 22.28 10.98
N GLY A 17 -6.46 22.97 11.65
CA GLY A 17 -6.20 24.40 11.51
C GLY A 17 -6.95 25.24 12.55
N SER A 18 -6.23 26.17 13.17
CA SER A 18 -6.71 27.00 14.30
C SER A 18 -7.14 28.43 13.91
N GLY A 19 -7.38 28.69 12.62
CA GLY A 19 -7.91 29.98 12.15
C GLY A 19 -9.33 30.28 12.64
N TYR A 20 -9.93 31.37 12.15
CA TYR A 20 -11.30 31.79 12.49
C TYR A 20 -12.31 30.64 12.44
N GLY A 21 -12.31 29.89 11.33
CA GLY A 21 -13.20 28.76 11.10
C GLY A 21 -13.10 27.65 12.15
N GLY A 22 -11.91 27.06 12.27
CA GLY A 22 -11.63 25.96 13.17
C GLY A 22 -11.78 26.35 14.64
N SER A 23 -11.45 27.61 14.99
CA SER A 23 -11.68 28.13 16.34
C SER A 23 -13.17 28.22 16.68
N VAL A 24 -14.01 28.72 15.77
CA VAL A 24 -15.48 28.72 15.95
C VAL A 24 -16.01 27.29 16.08
N ALA A 25 -15.66 26.40 15.14
CA ALA A 25 -16.13 25.02 15.13
C ALA A 25 -15.72 24.25 16.39
N ALA A 26 -14.46 24.37 16.82
CA ALA A 26 -13.96 23.74 18.04
C ALA A 26 -14.64 24.30 19.29
N CYS A 27 -14.90 25.62 19.34
CA CYS A 27 -15.61 26.26 20.45
C CYS A 27 -17.05 25.74 20.55
N ARG A 28 -17.84 25.80 19.48
CA ARG A 28 -19.25 25.37 19.48
C ARG A 28 -19.40 23.88 19.77
N MET A 29 -18.53 23.03 19.22
CA MET A 29 -18.54 21.60 19.53
C MET A 29 -18.17 21.34 21.01
N SER A 30 -17.17 22.03 21.56
CA SER A 30 -16.78 21.89 22.96
C SER A 30 -17.88 22.35 23.91
N MET A 31 -18.57 23.47 23.60
CA MET A 31 -19.75 23.95 24.35
C MET A 31 -20.89 22.92 24.34
N ALA A 32 -21.02 22.12 23.29
CA ALA A 32 -21.99 21.03 23.17
C ALA A 32 -21.52 19.69 23.80
N GLY A 33 -20.41 19.67 24.53
CA GLY A 33 -19.90 18.47 25.22
C GLY A 33 -19.31 17.40 24.29
N ILE A 34 -18.79 17.80 23.12
CA ILE A 34 -18.16 16.90 22.15
C ILE A 34 -16.64 16.80 22.45
N LYS A 35 -16.06 15.59 22.39
CA LYS A 35 -14.61 15.37 22.59
C LYS A 35 -13.84 15.76 21.33
N VAL A 36 -13.41 17.03 21.25
CA VAL A 36 -12.73 17.63 20.08
C VAL A 36 -11.20 17.57 20.22
N CYS A 37 -10.50 17.26 19.12
CA CYS A 37 -9.06 17.51 18.97
C CYS A 37 -8.83 18.65 17.98
N LEU A 38 -8.09 19.69 18.36
CA LEU A 38 -7.63 20.76 17.45
C LEU A 38 -6.17 20.52 17.07
N LEU A 39 -5.87 20.48 15.78
CA LEU A 39 -4.53 20.26 15.22
C LEU A 39 -4.06 21.51 14.47
N GLU A 40 -2.94 22.10 14.87
CA GLU A 40 -2.35 23.28 14.23
C GLU A 40 -0.91 23.00 13.78
N LYS A 41 -0.60 23.27 12.50
CA LYS A 41 0.74 23.08 11.90
C LYS A 41 1.79 23.97 12.57
N GLY A 42 1.46 25.24 12.80
CA GLY A 42 2.40 26.20 13.35
C GLY A 42 2.58 26.08 14.87
N ARG A 43 3.60 26.80 15.38
CA ARG A 43 3.87 26.91 16.81
C ARG A 43 2.95 27.91 17.51
N ARG A 44 2.98 27.91 18.85
CA ARG A 44 2.41 28.99 19.65
C ARG A 44 3.36 30.18 19.58
N TRP A 45 2.83 31.36 19.27
CA TRP A 45 3.57 32.62 19.27
C TRP A 45 3.18 33.41 20.51
N ASN A 46 4.13 33.67 21.40
CA ASN A 46 3.92 34.53 22.56
C ASN A 46 4.16 36.01 22.17
N PRO A 47 3.71 36.99 22.97
CA PRO A 47 3.90 38.42 22.68
C PRO A 47 5.36 38.79 22.38
N GLU A 48 6.31 38.22 23.10
CA GLU A 48 7.75 38.42 22.95
C GLU A 48 8.36 37.79 21.67
N ASP A 49 7.70 36.80 21.05
CA ASP A 49 8.15 36.17 19.81
C ASP A 49 7.95 37.07 18.58
N PHE A 50 6.92 37.92 18.59
CA PHE A 50 6.53 38.70 17.40
C PHE A 50 7.67 39.60 16.90
N PRO A 51 7.86 39.73 15.58
CA PRO A 51 8.84 40.64 15.02
C PRO A 51 8.66 42.09 15.45
N THR A 52 9.69 42.62 16.11
CA THR A 52 9.86 44.04 16.47
C THR A 52 11.07 44.69 15.77
N ASN A 53 11.83 43.91 15.00
CA ASN A 53 13.00 44.36 14.22
C ASN A 53 13.21 43.49 12.96
N SER A 54 14.03 44.01 12.05
CA SER A 54 14.31 43.42 10.73
C SER A 54 14.95 42.03 10.75
N LEU A 55 15.70 41.68 11.80
CA LEU A 55 16.29 40.34 11.93
C LEU A 55 15.26 39.30 12.38
N LYS A 56 14.34 39.69 13.28
CA LYS A 56 13.23 38.82 13.69
C LYS A 56 12.27 38.52 12.54
N ILE A 57 11.93 39.50 11.69
CA ILE A 57 10.98 39.25 10.59
C ILE A 57 11.56 38.28 9.55
N VAL A 58 12.85 38.41 9.20
CA VAL A 58 13.51 37.49 8.24
C VAL A 58 13.57 36.06 8.80
N LYS A 59 13.76 35.88 10.11
CA LYS A 59 13.68 34.56 10.76
C LYS A 59 12.26 33.98 10.82
N ALA A 60 11.25 34.85 10.85
CA ALA A 60 9.83 34.49 10.88
C ALA A 60 9.20 34.36 9.48
N LEU A 61 10.01 34.39 8.41
CA LEU A 61 9.57 34.37 7.02
C LEU A 61 9.92 33.04 6.34
N ARG A 62 8.94 32.45 5.65
CA ARG A 62 9.12 31.39 4.67
C ARG A 62 8.66 31.87 3.30
N VAL A 63 9.47 31.61 2.28
CA VAL A 63 9.17 31.95 0.88
C VAL A 63 9.21 30.70 0.04
N GLU A 64 8.13 30.46 -0.71
CA GLU A 64 8.01 29.42 -1.72
C GLU A 64 7.83 30.10 -3.07
N ASN A 65 8.88 30.11 -3.89
CA ASN A 65 8.86 30.69 -5.22
C ASN A 65 8.72 29.54 -6.24
N SER A 66 7.52 29.38 -6.80
CA SER A 66 7.22 28.33 -7.76
C SER A 66 7.92 28.57 -9.11
N ASN A 67 8.11 29.83 -9.49
CA ASN A 67 8.74 30.22 -10.76
C ASN A 67 10.22 29.80 -10.86
N LEU A 68 10.92 29.76 -9.72
CA LEU A 68 12.35 29.42 -9.61
C LEU A 68 12.61 28.10 -8.86
N GLY A 69 11.55 27.38 -8.46
CA GLY A 69 11.62 26.04 -7.88
C GLY A 69 12.22 25.91 -6.47
N PHE A 70 12.63 27.01 -5.82
CA PHE A 70 13.28 26.97 -4.51
C PHE A 70 12.33 27.28 -3.34
N SER A 71 12.77 27.00 -2.12
CA SER A 71 12.04 27.36 -0.90
C SER A 71 13.02 27.76 0.20
N PHE A 72 12.74 28.88 0.88
CA PHE A 72 13.59 29.48 1.90
C PHE A 72 12.81 29.62 3.23
N GLY A 73 13.50 29.50 4.36
CA GLY A 73 12.91 29.68 5.69
C GLY A 73 12.22 28.45 6.30
N PRO A 74 12.02 28.43 7.64
CA PRO A 74 11.52 27.27 8.37
C PRO A 74 10.03 26.99 8.12
N LYS A 75 9.60 25.73 8.22
CA LYS A 75 8.22 25.30 7.85
C LYS A 75 7.12 25.88 8.76
N ASP A 76 7.48 26.21 10.00
CA ASP A 76 6.66 26.81 11.05
C ASP A 76 6.81 28.34 11.16
N ALA A 77 7.51 28.97 10.20
CA ALA A 77 7.63 30.43 10.09
C ALA A 77 6.25 31.13 10.11
N LEU A 78 6.13 32.23 10.86
CA LEU A 78 4.89 32.98 11.02
C LEU A 78 4.28 33.39 9.69
N PHE A 79 5.10 33.88 8.74
CA PHE A 79 4.68 34.29 7.41
C PHE A 79 5.06 33.23 6.38
N GLN A 80 4.08 32.78 5.60
CA GLN A 80 4.26 31.87 4.48
C GLN A 80 3.90 32.65 3.20
N LEU A 81 4.91 32.99 2.39
CA LEU A 81 4.74 33.66 1.10
C LEU A 81 4.80 32.64 -0.03
N HIS A 82 3.79 32.67 -0.89
CA HIS A 82 3.70 31.87 -2.10
C HIS A 82 3.76 32.81 -3.31
N GLU A 83 4.85 32.76 -4.07
CA GLU A 83 5.08 33.55 -5.28
C GLU A 83 4.89 32.66 -6.51
N GLN A 84 3.95 33.02 -7.37
CA GLN A 84 3.62 32.28 -8.59
C GLN A 84 3.12 33.21 -9.68
N GLU A 85 3.63 33.01 -10.91
CA GLU A 85 3.36 33.88 -12.06
C GLU A 85 3.65 35.35 -11.71
N ASP A 86 2.66 36.23 -11.87
CA ASP A 86 2.69 37.66 -11.58
C ASP A 86 2.13 38.04 -10.20
N SER A 87 1.98 37.07 -9.29
CA SER A 87 1.17 37.22 -8.08
C SER A 87 1.84 36.69 -6.81
N LEU A 88 1.58 37.38 -5.70
CA LEU A 88 2.06 37.05 -4.36
C LEU A 88 0.88 36.80 -3.43
N ALA A 89 0.86 35.62 -2.80
CA ALA A 89 -0.12 35.25 -1.79
C ALA A 89 0.57 35.06 -0.43
N ALA A 90 0.03 35.66 0.62
CA ALA A 90 0.61 35.63 1.97
C ALA A 90 -0.38 35.05 2.99
N VAL A 91 0.03 34.01 3.72
CA VAL A 91 -0.76 33.40 4.80
C VAL A 91 0.08 33.27 6.08
N ALA A 92 -0.60 33.10 7.21
CA ALA A 92 0.02 32.99 8.52
C ALA A 92 0.02 31.55 9.04
N CYS A 93 1.09 31.14 9.74
CA CYS A 93 1.27 29.81 10.31
C CYS A 93 1.52 29.92 11.82
N GLY A 94 0.62 29.33 12.61
CA GLY A 94 0.64 29.45 14.07
C GLY A 94 -0.74 29.35 14.67
N LEU A 95 -0.79 29.26 16.00
CA LEU A 95 -2.02 29.18 16.78
C LEU A 95 -2.90 30.43 16.65
N GLY A 96 -4.00 30.33 15.90
CA GLY A 96 -4.87 31.43 15.48
C GLY A 96 -4.84 31.70 13.98
N GLY A 97 -3.84 31.14 13.27
CA GLY A 97 -3.62 31.38 11.85
C GLY A 97 -3.54 32.87 11.54
N GLY A 98 -4.40 33.34 10.63
CA GLY A 98 -4.44 34.74 10.19
C GLY A 98 -4.73 35.78 11.28
N SER A 99 -5.36 35.41 12.41
CA SER A 99 -5.65 36.37 13.49
C SER A 99 -4.37 36.91 14.15
N LEU A 100 -3.27 36.16 14.10
CA LEU A 100 -1.98 36.52 14.69
C LEU A 100 -1.37 37.78 14.05
N VAL A 101 -1.60 38.01 12.75
CA VAL A 101 -0.92 39.04 11.95
C VAL A 101 -1.86 39.94 11.15
N ASN A 102 -3.17 39.69 11.17
CA ASN A 102 -4.12 40.61 10.56
C ASN A 102 -4.26 41.89 11.39
N CYS A 103 -4.90 42.91 10.82
CA CYS A 103 -5.11 44.18 11.51
C CYS A 103 -6.27 44.13 12.52
N GLY A 104 -7.08 43.07 12.53
CA GLY A 104 -8.24 42.91 13.41
C GLY A 104 -9.49 43.63 12.90
N VAL A 105 -9.52 44.09 11.64
CA VAL A 105 -10.66 44.79 11.03
C VAL A 105 -11.83 43.84 10.83
N MET A 106 -12.99 44.21 11.39
CA MET A 106 -14.22 43.42 11.37
C MET A 106 -15.37 44.26 10.79
N LEU A 107 -15.58 44.15 9.47
CA LEU A 107 -16.65 44.83 8.75
C LEU A 107 -17.77 43.84 8.40
N PRO A 108 -19.05 44.26 8.45
CA PRO A 108 -20.21 43.39 8.18
C PRO A 108 -20.32 43.01 6.70
N THR A 109 -20.89 41.84 6.41
CA THR A 109 -20.87 41.27 5.05
C THR A 109 -21.75 42.07 4.09
N PRO A 110 -21.21 42.69 3.01
CA PRO A 110 -21.99 43.63 2.20
C PRO A 110 -23.19 42.97 1.50
N ALA A 111 -24.32 43.67 1.42
CA ALA A 111 -25.51 43.16 0.72
C ALA A 111 -25.23 42.79 -0.75
N ARG A 112 -24.29 43.47 -1.41
CA ARG A 112 -23.82 43.14 -2.78
C ARG A 112 -23.16 41.75 -2.86
N ALA A 113 -22.44 41.33 -1.83
CA ALA A 113 -21.83 40.02 -1.76
C ALA A 113 -22.89 38.92 -1.59
N ARG A 114 -23.85 39.13 -0.68
CA ARG A 114 -24.97 38.20 -0.43
C ARG A 114 -25.86 38.01 -1.67
N ARG A 115 -26.10 39.09 -2.43
CA ARG A 115 -26.84 39.06 -3.72
C ARG A 115 -26.07 38.43 -4.89
N ASN A 116 -24.84 37.95 -4.71
CA ASN A 116 -24.09 37.30 -5.79
C ASN A 116 -24.75 35.94 -6.14
N PRO A 117 -24.99 35.60 -7.43
CA PRO A 117 -25.58 34.32 -7.80
C PRO A 117 -24.80 33.07 -7.33
N LYS A 118 -23.51 33.21 -7.01
CA LYS A 118 -22.68 32.15 -6.41
C LYS A 118 -22.88 31.98 -4.90
N TRP A 119 -23.51 32.94 -4.21
CA TRP A 119 -23.72 32.89 -2.77
C TRP A 119 -24.78 31.84 -2.40
N PRO A 120 -24.55 30.97 -1.38
CA PRO A 120 -25.54 29.99 -0.96
C PRO A 120 -26.80 30.68 -0.40
N LYS A 121 -27.96 30.41 -1.00
CA LYS A 121 -29.23 31.05 -0.59
C LYS A 121 -29.65 30.63 0.82
N GLU A 122 -29.32 29.40 1.20
CA GLU A 122 -29.64 28.84 2.51
C GLU A 122 -28.96 29.61 3.66
N TRP A 123 -27.81 30.25 3.40
CA TRP A 123 -27.13 31.11 4.36
C TRP A 123 -27.94 32.38 4.70
N GLU A 124 -28.76 32.91 3.79
CA GLU A 124 -29.56 34.11 4.04
C GLU A 124 -30.55 33.94 5.20
N SER A 125 -30.97 32.70 5.50
CA SER A 125 -31.97 32.40 6.52
C SER A 125 -31.56 32.70 7.97
N ASP A 126 -30.25 32.63 8.28
CA ASP A 126 -29.73 32.90 9.64
C ASP A 126 -28.43 33.72 9.65
N TRP A 127 -28.01 34.28 8.50
CA TRP A 127 -26.76 35.04 8.37
C TRP A 127 -26.61 36.14 9.42
N ASP A 128 -27.62 37.00 9.56
CA ASP A 128 -27.53 38.18 10.44
C ASP A 128 -27.45 37.77 11.93
N SER A 129 -28.07 36.64 12.31
CA SER A 129 -27.93 36.03 13.64
C SER A 129 -26.53 35.44 13.85
N CYS A 130 -25.97 34.77 12.84
CA CYS A 130 -24.60 34.27 12.87
C CYS A 130 -23.57 35.41 12.93
N GLU A 131 -23.80 36.51 12.21
CA GLU A 131 -22.90 37.67 12.16
C GLU A 131 -22.89 38.41 13.50
N ALA A 132 -24.05 38.56 14.15
CA ALA A 132 -24.16 39.09 15.51
C ALA A 132 -23.43 38.19 16.54
N SER A 133 -23.64 36.87 16.48
CA SER A 133 -22.96 35.90 17.37
C SER A 133 -21.43 35.93 17.19
N ALA A 134 -20.95 36.00 15.94
CA ALA A 134 -19.53 36.12 15.63
C ALA A 134 -18.95 37.46 16.09
N ALA A 135 -19.69 38.57 15.93
CA ALA A 135 -19.30 39.90 16.38
C ALA A 135 -19.14 39.99 17.91
N GLU A 136 -20.08 39.40 18.67
CA GLU A 136 -20.01 39.34 20.13
C GLU A 136 -18.81 38.49 20.60
N MET A 137 -18.65 37.29 20.03
CA MET A 137 -17.54 36.38 20.36
C MET A 137 -16.17 37.01 20.09
N LEU A 138 -16.05 37.78 19.00
CA LEU A 138 -14.84 38.51 18.62
C LEU A 138 -14.62 39.83 19.40
N LYS A 139 -15.56 40.24 20.27
CA LYS A 139 -15.50 41.49 21.04
C LYS A 139 -15.14 42.70 20.17
N ILE A 140 -15.95 42.95 19.14
CA ILE A 140 -15.73 44.08 18.23
C ILE A 140 -15.92 45.42 18.99
N GLN A 141 -14.91 46.28 18.97
CA GLN A 141 -14.93 47.63 19.52
C GLN A 141 -14.72 48.68 18.41
N SER A 142 -15.27 49.88 18.59
CA SER A 142 -14.94 51.05 17.77
C SER A 142 -13.58 51.62 18.19
N ILE A 143 -12.87 52.28 17.28
CA ILE A 143 -11.63 53.00 17.63
C ILE A 143 -11.98 54.21 18.53
N PRO A 144 -11.31 54.41 19.68
CA PRO A 144 -11.69 55.44 20.66
C PRO A 144 -11.30 56.87 20.29
N THR A 145 -10.37 57.08 19.35
CA THR A 145 -9.87 58.40 18.93
C THR A 145 -9.41 58.40 17.46
N LYS A 146 -9.29 59.58 16.85
CA LYS A 146 -8.89 59.75 15.43
C LYS A 146 -7.36 59.93 15.30
N PHE A 147 -6.67 58.83 15.02
CA PHE A 147 -5.22 58.82 14.76
C PHE A 147 -4.82 59.66 13.51
N PRO A 148 -3.55 60.11 13.39
CA PRO A 148 -3.12 61.08 12.37
C PRO A 148 -3.45 60.67 10.93
N VAL A 149 -3.21 59.41 10.56
CA VAL A 149 -3.58 58.86 9.24
C VAL A 149 -5.07 59.03 8.96
N ALA A 150 -5.93 58.75 9.94
CA ALA A 150 -7.38 58.76 9.74
C ALA A 150 -7.90 60.19 9.55
N ARG A 151 -7.36 61.17 10.29
CA ARG A 151 -7.69 62.59 10.13
C ARG A 151 -7.40 63.08 8.70
N ILE A 152 -6.18 62.83 8.22
CA ILE A 152 -5.75 63.28 6.89
C ILE A 152 -6.56 62.59 5.76
N MET A 153 -6.92 61.32 5.93
CA MET A 153 -7.74 60.61 4.94
C MET A 153 -9.21 61.04 4.93
N GLU A 154 -9.72 61.54 6.06
CA GLU A 154 -11.06 62.13 6.19
C GLU A 154 -11.08 63.54 5.57
N GLU A 155 -10.10 64.39 5.91
CA GLU A 155 -9.89 65.71 5.26
C GLU A 155 -9.85 65.59 3.73
N ILE A 156 -9.13 64.60 3.18
CA ILE A 156 -9.03 64.35 1.74
C ILE A 156 -10.35 63.88 1.11
N ALA A 157 -11.21 63.21 1.87
CA ALA A 157 -12.51 62.70 1.41
C ALA A 157 -13.59 63.79 1.45
N ASP A 158 -13.57 64.65 2.46
CA ASP A 158 -14.50 65.78 2.62
C ASP A 158 -14.23 66.89 1.58
N ASP A 159 -12.99 67.05 1.14
CA ASP A 159 -12.52 68.05 0.16
C ASP A 159 -12.68 67.59 -1.32
N ASP A 160 -13.55 66.61 -1.62
CA ASP A 160 -13.57 65.94 -2.94
C ASP A 160 -14.94 65.90 -3.65
N GLY A 161 -15.01 66.64 -4.77
CA GLY A 161 -16.00 66.44 -5.84
C GLY A 161 -15.40 65.86 -7.14
N GLU A 162 -14.10 65.53 -7.18
CA GLU A 162 -13.35 65.14 -8.39
C GLU A 162 -12.93 63.65 -8.45
N MET A 163 -13.02 62.88 -7.37
CA MET A 163 -12.99 61.42 -7.49
C MET A 163 -14.29 60.91 -8.13
N GLU A 164 -14.16 59.92 -9.03
CA GLU A 164 -15.34 59.29 -9.65
C GLU A 164 -16.16 58.54 -8.60
N GLY A 165 -17.21 59.22 -8.14
CA GLY A 165 -18.23 58.69 -7.24
C GLY A 165 -17.93 58.90 -5.75
N ASN A 166 -19.01 59.08 -4.97
CA ASN A 166 -18.94 59.39 -3.54
C ASN A 166 -18.03 58.41 -2.78
N ILE A 167 -17.28 58.97 -1.83
CA ILE A 167 -16.35 58.28 -0.93
C ILE A 167 -16.97 58.27 0.46
N ASP A 168 -17.38 57.10 0.97
CA ASP A 168 -17.89 56.98 2.33
C ASP A 168 -16.74 56.64 3.31
N THR A 169 -16.50 57.53 4.28
CA THR A 169 -15.61 57.31 5.42
C THR A 169 -16.31 56.44 6.48
N THR A 170 -15.98 55.15 6.52
CA THR A 170 -16.64 54.22 7.45
C THR A 170 -15.93 54.17 8.80
N SER A 171 -16.67 54.40 9.89
CA SER A 171 -16.17 54.23 11.26
C SER A 171 -15.64 52.81 11.47
N MET A 172 -14.35 52.70 11.80
CA MET A 172 -13.66 51.41 11.89
C MET A 172 -14.03 50.63 13.16
N LYS A 173 -14.35 49.35 12.93
CA LYS A 173 -14.63 48.36 13.96
C LYS A 173 -13.52 47.30 14.00
N LEU A 174 -12.90 47.13 15.16
CA LEU A 174 -11.73 46.27 15.36
C LEU A 174 -11.97 45.24 16.48
N SER A 175 -11.47 44.03 16.29
CA SER A 175 -11.31 43.01 17.33
C SER A 175 -9.99 43.24 18.09
N VAL A 176 -9.94 44.33 18.86
CA VAL A 176 -8.78 44.82 19.62
C VAL A 176 -9.28 45.36 20.96
N ASN A 177 -8.53 45.15 22.04
CA ASN A 177 -8.86 45.71 23.34
C ASN A 177 -8.46 47.19 23.44
N PHE A 178 -9.40 48.11 23.70
CA PHE A 178 -9.13 49.52 23.98
C PHE A 178 -9.42 49.93 25.43
N ASP A 179 -9.92 49.00 26.26
CA ASP A 179 -10.23 49.26 27.67
C ASP A 179 -8.95 49.63 28.44
N ILE A 180 -8.98 50.73 29.21
CA ILE A 180 -7.89 51.14 30.10
C ILE A 180 -8.08 50.38 31.43
N GLU A 181 -7.08 49.58 31.85
CA GLU A 181 -7.09 48.96 33.17
C GLU A 181 -6.88 50.02 34.26
N GLU A 182 -7.92 50.37 35.01
CA GLU A 182 -7.74 50.88 36.38
C GLU A 182 -7.10 49.78 37.24
N PRO A 183 -6.18 50.11 38.16
CA PRO A 183 -5.54 49.11 39.01
C PRO A 183 -6.59 48.41 39.89
N PRO A 184 -6.56 47.07 40.00
CA PRO A 184 -7.67 46.31 40.56
C PRO A 184 -7.85 46.58 42.06
N SER A 185 -9.06 47.03 42.43
CA SER A 185 -9.53 46.92 43.80
C SER A 185 -9.71 45.45 44.18
N ASN A 186 -9.21 45.06 45.35
CA ASN A 186 -9.17 43.66 45.80
C ASN A 186 -10.55 42.99 45.80
N SER A 187 -10.81 42.12 44.82
CA SER A 187 -11.87 41.11 44.91
C SER A 187 -11.45 39.79 44.28
N SER A 188 -11.73 38.70 44.98
CA SER A 188 -11.18 37.38 44.72
C SER A 188 -12.04 36.58 43.75
N SER A 189 -11.61 36.50 42.48
CA SER A 189 -12.06 35.44 41.57
C SER A 189 -10.95 34.97 40.62
N LYS A 190 -11.10 33.75 40.10
CA LYS A 190 -10.06 32.93 39.44
C LYS A 190 -9.27 33.67 38.35
N PRO A 191 -7.97 33.33 38.15
CA PRO A 191 -7.13 33.99 37.14
C PRO A 191 -7.66 33.75 35.72
N ARG A 192 -8.36 34.76 35.18
CA ARG A 192 -8.58 34.89 33.74
C ARG A 192 -7.25 35.30 33.10
N GLN A 193 -7.02 34.90 31.85
CA GLN A 193 -5.90 35.46 31.08
C GLN A 193 -6.19 36.95 30.81
N ASN A 194 -5.59 37.84 31.60
CA ASN A 194 -5.74 39.28 31.39
C ASN A 194 -5.23 39.67 30.00
N MET A 195 -6.07 40.41 29.28
CA MET A 195 -5.84 40.83 27.91
C MET A 195 -5.29 42.25 27.97
N GLY A 196 -4.07 42.47 27.48
CA GLY A 196 -3.45 43.80 27.52
C GLY A 196 -4.29 44.82 26.73
N SER A 197 -4.19 46.10 27.10
CA SER A 197 -4.81 47.19 26.34
C SER A 197 -3.96 47.53 25.11
N CYS A 198 -4.60 48.02 24.04
CA CYS A 198 -3.90 48.45 22.83
C CYS A 198 -3.16 49.75 23.08
N VAL A 199 -1.85 49.77 22.83
CA VAL A 199 -0.99 50.94 23.04
C VAL A 199 -0.75 51.79 21.77
N ALA A 200 -1.49 51.54 20.68
CA ALA A 200 -1.41 52.26 19.40
C ALA A 200 -0.03 52.25 18.71
N CYS A 201 0.75 51.16 18.85
CA CYS A 201 2.13 51.06 18.35
C CYS A 201 2.29 50.74 16.85
N GLY A 202 1.22 50.51 16.08
CA GLY A 202 1.32 50.21 14.64
C GLY A 202 1.91 48.84 14.25
N ASN A 203 2.15 47.91 15.18
CA ASN A 203 2.84 46.64 14.87
C ASN A 203 1.92 45.50 14.38
N CYS A 204 0.61 45.71 14.16
CA CYS A 204 -0.36 44.64 13.97
C CYS A 204 -0.04 43.67 12.82
N ILE A 205 0.50 44.17 11.69
CA ILE A 205 0.87 43.36 10.51
C ILE A 205 2.09 42.44 10.79
N ALA A 206 2.86 42.74 11.84
CA ALA A 206 3.93 41.89 12.38
C ALA A 206 3.49 41.05 13.61
N GLY A 207 2.22 41.15 14.01
CA GLY A 207 1.67 40.58 15.24
C GLY A 207 1.82 41.49 16.47
N CYS A 208 1.01 41.24 17.49
CA CYS A 208 0.86 42.16 18.64
C CYS A 208 1.77 41.76 19.83
N PRO A 209 2.83 42.54 20.15
CA PRO A 209 3.72 42.22 21.26
C PRO A 209 3.20 42.66 22.64
N TYR A 210 1.92 43.07 22.73
CA TYR A 210 1.27 43.57 23.95
C TYR A 210 0.04 42.75 24.37
N ASN A 211 -0.21 41.59 23.74
CA ASN A 211 -1.35 40.71 24.04
C ASN A 211 -2.75 41.37 23.97
N ALA A 212 -2.88 42.47 23.21
CA ALA A 212 -4.16 43.16 22.96
C ALA A 212 -5.03 42.50 21.88
N LYS A 213 -4.62 41.31 21.42
CA LYS A 213 -5.31 40.44 20.46
C LYS A 213 -5.29 39.00 20.98
N ARG A 214 -6.40 38.28 20.82
CA ARG A 214 -6.59 36.92 21.37
C ARG A 214 -6.14 35.83 20.41
N CYS A 215 -5.49 34.78 20.92
CA CYS A 215 -5.58 33.37 20.45
C CYS A 215 -4.83 32.40 21.40
N THR A 216 -5.42 31.24 21.73
CA THR A 216 -4.78 30.14 22.51
C THR A 216 -5.38 28.75 22.17
N VAL A 217 -4.72 27.66 22.62
CA VAL A 217 -4.98 26.18 22.50
C VAL A 217 -4.15 25.38 21.47
N ARG A 218 -3.23 24.52 21.98
CA ARG A 218 -2.42 23.40 21.37
C ARG A 218 -1.84 23.54 19.94
N THR A 219 -0.54 23.20 19.78
CA THR A 219 0.26 23.51 18.57
C THR A 219 1.24 22.41 18.16
N GLY A 220 1.68 22.42 16.89
CA GLY A 220 2.82 21.64 16.39
C GLY A 220 2.49 20.38 15.56
N CYS A 221 1.26 20.20 15.09
CA CYS A 221 0.82 19.03 14.33
C CYS A 221 0.28 19.41 12.95
N GLN A 222 1.04 19.12 11.88
CA GLN A 222 0.55 19.25 10.50
C GLN A 222 -0.23 18.00 10.07
N VAL A 223 -1.40 18.17 9.47
CA VAL A 223 -2.14 17.09 8.79
C VAL A 223 -1.76 17.06 7.32
N GLN A 224 -1.59 15.86 6.75
CA GLN A 224 -1.23 15.68 5.34
C GLN A 224 -2.40 15.25 4.46
N TYR A 225 -3.26 14.35 4.97
CA TYR A 225 -4.43 13.81 4.26
C TYR A 225 -5.38 13.10 5.22
N VAL A 226 -6.59 12.82 4.75
CA VAL A 226 -7.61 12.04 5.47
C VAL A 226 -8.03 10.82 4.64
N VAL A 227 -8.31 9.71 5.32
CA VAL A 227 -8.74 8.45 4.67
C VAL A 227 -9.97 7.91 5.40
N ASP A 228 -10.97 7.52 4.61
CA ASP A 228 -12.16 6.82 5.10
C ASP A 228 -11.83 5.38 5.53
N ASN A 229 -12.21 5.03 6.76
CA ASN A 229 -11.94 3.75 7.41
C ASN A 229 -13.02 2.69 7.14
N GLN A 230 -14.08 3.01 6.36
CA GLN A 230 -15.22 2.12 6.10
C GLN A 230 -14.87 0.74 5.49
N TYR A 231 -13.65 0.56 4.96
CA TYR A 231 -13.17 -0.71 4.40
C TYR A 231 -12.27 -1.52 5.37
N GLY A 232 -12.08 -1.05 6.61
CA GLY A 232 -11.30 -1.73 7.65
C GLY A 232 -11.92 -3.04 8.18
N THR A 233 -13.06 -3.47 7.65
CA THR A 233 -13.75 -4.74 7.96
C THR A 233 -13.27 -5.93 7.12
N ILE A 234 -12.33 -5.72 6.20
CA ILE A 234 -11.89 -6.75 5.22
C ILE A 234 -10.65 -7.53 5.72
N PHE A 235 -10.05 -7.11 6.84
CA PHE A 235 -9.01 -7.85 7.55
C PHE A 235 -9.63 -9.02 8.34
N PRO A 236 -9.24 -10.28 8.10
CA PRO A 236 -9.65 -11.41 8.95
C PRO A 236 -9.11 -11.22 10.37
N GLN A 237 -10.03 -11.06 11.34
CA GLN A 237 -9.70 -10.60 12.69
C GLN A 237 -9.26 -11.76 13.63
N GLU A 238 -8.52 -12.74 13.11
CA GLU A 238 -8.20 -13.99 13.84
C GLU A 238 -6.76 -14.05 14.42
N GLU A 239 -5.84 -13.15 14.04
CA GLU A 239 -4.47 -13.12 14.60
C GLU A 239 -4.03 -11.79 15.26
N LEU A 240 -4.89 -10.75 15.34
CA LEU A 240 -4.55 -9.47 16.00
C LEU A 240 -5.35 -9.25 17.30
N GLY A 241 -4.64 -9.32 18.43
CA GLY A 241 -5.20 -8.98 19.74
C GLY A 241 -5.54 -7.49 19.90
N SER A 242 -6.51 -7.23 20.78
CA SER A 242 -6.97 -5.93 21.32
C SER A 242 -7.52 -4.86 20.34
N GLY A 243 -8.82 -4.62 20.44
CA GLY A 243 -9.33 -3.35 20.98
C GLY A 243 -9.55 -2.15 20.06
N LYS A 244 -8.88 -2.05 18.90
CA LYS A 244 -8.88 -0.81 18.11
C LYS A 244 -10.28 -0.34 17.67
N SER A 245 -10.65 0.88 18.08
CA SER A 245 -11.97 1.47 17.86
C SER A 245 -12.28 1.73 16.37
N LYS A 246 -13.41 1.20 15.87
CA LYS A 246 -13.95 1.42 14.51
C LYS A 246 -14.60 2.81 14.37
N ARG A 247 -13.79 3.88 14.43
CA ARG A 247 -14.19 5.26 14.08
C ARG A 247 -14.12 5.46 12.55
N ARG A 248 -14.93 6.37 11.99
CA ARG A 248 -15.07 6.53 10.51
C ARG A 248 -13.81 7.02 9.78
N TRP A 249 -13.05 7.96 10.33
CA TRP A 249 -11.96 8.65 9.63
C TRP A 249 -10.59 8.38 10.27
N ARG A 250 -9.57 8.24 9.44
CA ARG A 250 -8.15 8.31 9.82
C ARG A 250 -7.54 9.62 9.33
N VAL A 251 -7.02 10.44 10.23
CA VAL A 251 -6.38 11.73 9.94
C VAL A 251 -4.87 11.56 10.10
N TYR A 252 -4.12 11.63 9.00
CA TYR A 252 -2.68 11.33 8.99
C TYR A 252 -1.86 12.59 9.28
N LEU A 253 -1.02 12.50 10.31
CA LEU A 253 -0.05 13.55 10.69
C LEU A 253 1.24 13.42 9.86
N ASN A 254 1.58 12.18 9.53
CA ASN A 254 2.65 11.82 8.59
C ASN A 254 2.30 10.48 7.90
N GLU A 255 3.23 9.92 7.15
CA GLU A 255 3.03 8.70 6.36
C GLU A 255 2.76 7.44 7.21
N PHE A 256 2.95 7.47 8.54
CA PHE A 256 2.81 6.33 9.45
C PHE A 256 1.88 6.58 10.65
N GLU A 257 1.81 7.81 11.14
CA GLU A 257 1.01 8.22 12.30
C GLU A 257 -0.32 8.85 11.89
N TYR A 258 -1.40 8.36 12.48
CA TYR A 258 -2.76 8.86 12.28
C TYR A 258 -3.57 8.86 13.58
N ILE A 259 -4.54 9.77 13.66
CA ILE A 259 -5.56 9.81 14.72
C ILE A 259 -6.89 9.37 14.13
N THR A 260 -7.74 8.67 14.90
CA THR A 260 -9.07 8.24 14.46
C THR A 260 -10.19 9.11 15.04
N SER A 261 -11.26 9.33 14.26
CA SER A 261 -12.43 10.12 14.67
C SER A 261 -13.69 9.77 13.86
N ASP A 262 -14.88 10.13 14.35
CA ASP A 262 -16.12 9.96 13.57
C ASP A 262 -16.42 11.19 12.67
N PHE A 263 -15.89 12.37 13.03
CA PHE A 263 -16.04 13.63 12.31
C PHE A 263 -14.70 14.34 12.10
N VAL A 264 -14.49 14.93 10.94
CA VAL A 264 -13.31 15.74 10.60
C VAL A 264 -13.75 17.07 9.98
N VAL A 265 -13.21 18.16 10.50
CA VAL A 265 -13.44 19.53 10.03
C VAL A 265 -12.12 20.10 9.51
N LEU A 266 -12.06 20.39 8.22
CA LEU A 266 -10.92 21.04 7.58
C LEU A 266 -11.08 22.56 7.69
N SER A 267 -10.10 23.21 8.30
CA SER A 267 -9.99 24.66 8.47
C SER A 267 -8.53 25.13 8.36
N ALA A 268 -7.72 24.46 7.53
CA ALA A 268 -6.28 24.72 7.38
C ALA A 268 -5.97 25.96 6.52
N GLY A 269 -6.99 26.79 6.23
CA GLY A 269 -6.92 27.92 5.30
C GLY A 269 -7.01 27.45 3.86
N VAL A 270 -7.27 28.38 2.94
CA VAL A 270 -7.54 28.10 1.52
C VAL A 270 -6.54 27.13 0.90
N PHE A 271 -5.26 27.40 1.10
CA PHE A 271 -4.17 26.57 0.59
C PHE A 271 -4.05 25.21 1.31
N GLY A 272 -4.04 25.19 2.64
CA GLY A 272 -3.87 23.95 3.41
C GLY A 272 -5.05 22.97 3.28
N THR A 273 -6.28 23.49 3.30
CA THR A 273 -7.51 22.68 3.15
C THR A 273 -7.57 22.07 1.75
N THR A 274 -7.27 22.86 0.71
CA THR A 274 -7.26 22.36 -0.67
C THR A 274 -6.11 21.35 -0.90
N GLU A 275 -4.94 21.56 -0.30
CA GLU A 275 -3.80 20.62 -0.33
C GLU A 275 -4.18 19.25 0.29
N ILE A 276 -4.75 19.26 1.50
CA ILE A 276 -5.20 18.05 2.21
C ILE A 276 -6.23 17.29 1.36
N LEU A 277 -7.16 17.99 0.70
CA LEU A 277 -8.17 17.38 -0.16
C LEU A 277 -7.56 16.76 -1.43
N PHE A 278 -6.64 17.44 -2.12
CA PHE A 278 -5.92 16.85 -3.27
C PHE A 278 -5.10 15.62 -2.87
N GLN A 279 -4.41 15.65 -1.72
CA GLN A 279 -3.66 14.51 -1.19
C GLN A 279 -4.58 13.35 -0.79
N SER A 280 -5.78 13.64 -0.32
CA SER A 280 -6.81 12.63 0.01
C SER A 280 -7.44 12.04 -1.26
N GLN A 281 -7.65 12.84 -2.31
CA GLN A 281 -8.11 12.37 -3.62
C GLN A 281 -7.13 11.36 -4.24
N ARG A 282 -5.81 11.63 -4.17
CA ARG A 282 -4.77 10.65 -4.58
C ARG A 282 -4.84 9.32 -3.82
N ARG A 283 -5.43 9.32 -2.63
CA ARG A 283 -5.64 8.15 -1.77
C ARG A 283 -7.09 7.65 -1.80
N GLY A 284 -7.80 7.95 -2.89
CA GLY A 284 -9.10 7.36 -3.22
C GLY A 284 -10.31 8.04 -2.60
N LEU A 285 -10.21 9.29 -2.15
CA LEU A 285 -11.37 10.08 -1.73
C LEU A 285 -12.08 10.68 -2.95
N TRP A 286 -13.35 10.33 -3.18
CA TRP A 286 -14.15 10.81 -4.32
C TRP A 286 -14.61 12.26 -4.14
N LEU A 287 -13.78 13.22 -4.57
CA LEU A 287 -14.06 14.65 -4.52
C LEU A 287 -14.58 15.20 -5.85
N SER A 288 -15.25 16.35 -5.80
CA SER A 288 -15.72 17.10 -6.98
C SER A 288 -14.56 17.57 -7.87
N GLU A 289 -14.80 17.59 -9.19
CA GLU A 289 -13.88 18.15 -10.19
C GLU A 289 -13.76 19.69 -10.13
N THR A 290 -14.57 20.36 -9.31
CA THR A 290 -14.44 21.78 -9.00
C THR A 290 -13.41 22.05 -7.90
N LEU A 291 -12.77 21.04 -7.31
CA LEU A 291 -11.72 21.25 -6.31
C LEU A 291 -10.62 22.16 -6.84
N GLY A 292 -10.32 23.21 -6.06
CA GLY A 292 -9.41 24.29 -6.39
C GLY A 292 -9.98 25.35 -7.35
N ARG A 293 -11.14 25.16 -7.99
CA ARG A 293 -11.77 26.19 -8.84
C ARG A 293 -12.48 27.25 -8.00
N GLY A 294 -12.70 28.44 -8.58
CA GLY A 294 -13.40 29.54 -7.91
C GLY A 294 -12.55 30.23 -6.84
N PHE A 295 -11.25 29.98 -6.84
CA PHE A 295 -10.28 30.66 -5.98
C PHE A 295 -10.25 32.15 -6.32
N ASN A 296 -10.19 32.99 -5.29
CA ASN A 296 -10.10 34.43 -5.44
C ASN A 296 -9.05 35.07 -4.53
N CYS A 297 -8.43 36.13 -5.04
CA CYS A 297 -7.38 36.91 -4.40
C CYS A 297 -7.89 38.29 -3.98
N TYR A 298 -9.21 38.50 -4.08
CA TYR A 298 -9.93 39.61 -3.47
C TYR A 298 -9.70 40.98 -4.14
N GLY A 299 -9.22 40.94 -5.38
CA GLY A 299 -8.69 42.12 -6.06
C GLY A 299 -7.70 42.92 -5.20
N ASN A 300 -6.88 42.24 -4.38
CA ASN A 300 -5.95 42.90 -3.46
C ASN A 300 -4.76 43.51 -4.22
N ASN A 301 -4.61 44.83 -4.15
CA ASN A 301 -3.45 45.55 -4.66
C ASN A 301 -2.79 46.38 -3.56
N VAL A 302 -1.49 46.20 -3.39
CA VAL A 302 -0.66 46.97 -2.46
C VAL A 302 0.14 48.01 -3.21
N ALA A 303 0.15 49.23 -2.68
CA ALA A 303 1.03 50.31 -3.09
C ALA A 303 1.70 50.95 -1.87
N CYS A 304 2.77 51.69 -2.12
CA CYS A 304 3.45 52.51 -1.13
C CYS A 304 3.49 53.94 -1.67
N LEU A 305 2.99 54.88 -0.87
CA LEU A 305 3.19 56.30 -1.10
C LEU A 305 4.38 56.72 -0.26
N ALA A 306 5.43 57.29 -0.85
CA ALA A 306 6.60 57.77 -0.12
C ALA A 306 6.99 59.19 -0.53
N GLY A 307 7.62 59.94 0.36
CA GLY A 307 8.07 61.31 0.08
C GLY A 307 7.06 62.40 0.44
N SER A 308 5.93 62.07 1.07
CA SER A 308 4.89 63.04 1.41
C SER A 308 5.33 64.05 2.48
N PRO A 309 4.96 65.34 2.35
CA PRO A 309 5.10 66.35 3.40
C PRO A 309 4.00 66.26 4.48
N ALA A 310 2.93 65.48 4.27
CA ALA A 310 1.81 65.37 5.21
C ALA A 310 2.22 64.66 6.52
N PRO A 311 1.62 65.01 7.68
CA PRO A 311 1.95 64.43 8.98
C PRO A 311 1.28 63.06 9.22
N LEU A 312 1.55 62.11 8.32
CA LEU A 312 0.92 60.77 8.29
C LEU A 312 1.17 59.93 9.57
N ASN A 313 2.33 60.07 10.22
CA ASN A 313 2.81 59.27 11.35
C ASN A 313 2.72 57.74 11.11
N SER A 314 2.91 57.30 9.87
CA SER A 314 2.59 55.94 9.38
C SER A 314 3.70 54.88 9.58
N TYR A 315 4.56 55.03 10.59
CA TYR A 315 5.59 54.05 10.98
C TYR A 315 5.40 53.56 12.42
N GLY A 316 5.46 52.24 12.64
CA GLY A 316 5.27 51.64 13.96
C GLY A 316 6.34 52.05 14.99
N LEU A 317 5.95 52.11 16.27
CA LEU A 317 6.79 52.55 17.38
C LEU A 317 7.44 51.38 18.13
N GLY A 318 8.65 51.61 18.64
CA GLY A 318 9.29 50.71 19.62
C GLY A 318 8.83 50.99 21.05
N ARG A 319 9.03 50.04 21.97
CA ARG A 319 8.55 50.12 23.37
C ARG A 319 8.91 51.43 24.08
N ASN A 320 10.13 51.93 23.88
CA ASN A 320 10.63 53.17 24.49
C ASN A 320 10.06 54.44 23.85
N GLN A 321 9.49 54.37 22.64
CA GLN A 321 8.89 55.54 21.96
C GLN A 321 7.39 55.66 22.26
N VAL A 322 6.76 54.56 22.68
CA VAL A 322 5.33 54.53 23.03
C VAL A 322 5.06 55.29 24.34
N SER A 323 6.01 55.32 25.28
CA SER A 323 5.91 56.13 26.51
C SER A 323 5.91 57.63 26.24
N ASP A 324 6.67 58.06 25.23
CA ASP A 324 7.06 59.46 25.05
C ASP A 324 6.08 60.25 24.17
N ILE A 325 5.13 59.55 23.52
CA ILE A 325 4.16 60.11 22.58
C ILE A 325 2.73 59.94 23.15
N PRO A 326 1.91 61.00 23.23
CA PRO A 326 0.50 60.92 23.64
C PRO A 326 -0.29 59.92 22.80
N PHE A 327 -1.25 59.20 23.40
CA PHE A 327 -1.95 58.09 22.73
C PHE A 327 -2.52 58.47 21.36
N GLU A 328 -3.13 59.64 21.23
CA GLU A 328 -3.83 60.11 20.03
C GLU A 328 -2.89 60.56 18.88
N GLU A 329 -1.63 60.84 19.19
CA GLU A 329 -0.59 61.26 18.23
C GLU A 329 0.26 60.08 17.70
N ARG A 330 0.13 58.91 18.33
CA ARG A 330 0.76 57.67 17.90
C ARG A 330 0.22 57.22 16.52
N PRO A 331 0.94 56.32 15.81
CA PRO A 331 0.48 55.79 14.53
C PRO A 331 -0.90 55.11 14.55
N GLY A 332 -1.32 54.59 15.70
CA GLY A 332 -2.60 53.89 15.86
C GLY A 332 -2.49 52.35 15.76
N PRO A 333 -3.63 51.64 15.72
CA PRO A 333 -3.66 50.29 15.16
C PRO A 333 -3.23 50.34 13.69
N SER A 334 -2.64 49.27 13.13
CA SER A 334 -2.01 49.37 11.81
C SER A 334 -2.97 49.75 10.69
N ILE A 335 -4.27 49.50 10.82
CA ILE A 335 -5.30 50.05 9.93
C ILE A 335 -6.31 50.78 10.81
N SER A 336 -6.54 52.06 10.49
CA SER A 336 -7.39 52.99 11.24
C SER A 336 -8.35 53.80 10.36
N SER A 337 -8.22 53.74 9.03
CA SER A 337 -9.10 54.42 8.07
C SER A 337 -9.38 53.52 6.84
N SER A 338 -10.58 53.68 6.27
CA SER A 338 -11.04 52.98 5.08
C SER A 338 -11.90 53.91 4.24
N LEU A 339 -11.54 54.07 2.96
CA LEU A 339 -12.31 54.79 1.96
C LEU A 339 -13.00 53.79 1.04
N THR A 340 -14.33 53.81 0.98
CA THR A 340 -15.09 52.94 0.07
C THR A 340 -15.55 53.75 -1.12
N SER A 341 -15.12 53.39 -2.33
CA SER A 341 -15.59 54.01 -3.58
C SER A 341 -16.88 53.35 -4.05
N SER A 342 -17.85 54.15 -4.46
CA SER A 342 -19.08 53.68 -5.14
C SER A 342 -18.81 52.87 -6.43
N LEU A 343 -17.60 52.96 -7.01
CA LEU A 343 -17.13 52.11 -8.11
C LEU A 343 -16.91 50.63 -7.70
N GLY A 344 -17.03 50.30 -6.41
CA GLY A 344 -17.01 48.93 -5.91
C GLY A 344 -15.64 48.43 -5.46
N PHE A 345 -14.77 49.30 -4.96
CA PHE A 345 -13.53 48.92 -4.30
C PHE A 345 -13.26 49.76 -3.05
N THR A 346 -12.46 49.21 -2.14
CA THR A 346 -12.18 49.77 -0.82
C THR A 346 -10.67 50.00 -0.68
N ILE A 347 -10.24 51.22 -0.35
CA ILE A 347 -8.83 51.54 -0.06
C ILE A 347 -8.65 51.67 1.45
N GLN A 348 -7.68 50.93 1.99
CA GLN A 348 -7.27 51.01 3.38
C GLN A 348 -5.82 51.48 3.50
N THR A 349 -5.59 52.39 4.44
CA THR A 349 -4.25 52.85 4.82
C THR A 349 -3.65 51.93 5.86
N ALA A 350 -2.38 51.57 5.71
CA ALA A 350 -1.64 50.76 6.66
C ALA A 350 -0.36 51.42 7.17
N VAL A 351 -0.19 51.41 8.50
CA VAL A 351 1.06 51.74 9.21
C VAL A 351 2.07 50.63 8.97
N LEU A 352 3.28 50.98 8.52
CA LEU A 352 4.36 50.03 8.31
C LEU A 352 5.00 49.66 9.66
N PRO A 353 4.99 48.38 10.09
CA PRO A 353 5.61 48.00 11.37
C PRO A 353 7.11 48.25 11.37
N ARG A 354 7.67 48.69 12.51
CA ARG A 354 9.12 48.92 12.69
C ARG A 354 10.00 47.71 12.30
N ALA A 355 9.43 46.51 12.38
CA ALA A 355 10.11 45.27 12.01
C ALA A 355 10.32 45.08 10.51
N TYR A 356 9.60 45.78 9.63
CA TYR A 356 9.75 45.66 8.18
C TYR A 356 10.93 46.53 7.71
N PRO A 357 12.04 45.96 7.21
CA PRO A 357 13.12 46.78 6.68
C PRO A 357 12.68 47.46 5.38
N HIS A 358 13.00 48.74 5.23
CA HIS A 358 12.68 49.54 4.04
C HIS A 358 13.08 48.84 2.72
N LEU A 359 14.18 48.07 2.72
CA LEU A 359 14.62 47.29 1.57
C LEU A 359 13.67 46.13 1.20
N LEU A 360 13.15 45.36 2.15
CA LEU A 360 12.19 44.28 1.81
C LEU A 360 10.91 44.86 1.24
N PHE A 361 10.41 45.95 1.84
CA PHE A 361 9.18 46.56 1.38
C PHE A 361 9.34 47.20 0.00
N LYS A 362 10.37 48.04 -0.23
CA LYS A 362 10.65 48.62 -1.55
C LYS A 362 10.89 47.53 -2.63
N GLY A 363 11.41 46.36 -2.29
CA GLY A 363 11.57 45.22 -3.22
C GLY A 363 10.27 44.54 -3.66
N ILE A 364 9.17 44.72 -2.91
CA ILE A 364 7.81 44.26 -3.28
C ILE A 364 7.09 45.34 -4.10
N VAL A 365 7.38 46.62 -3.88
CA VAL A 365 6.70 47.78 -4.51
C VAL A 365 7.49 48.53 -5.59
N THR A 366 8.45 47.86 -6.26
CA THR A 366 9.19 48.45 -7.38
C THR A 366 8.89 47.74 -8.69
N TYR A 367 7.94 48.29 -9.45
CA TYR A 367 7.70 47.94 -10.85
C TYR A 367 8.56 48.83 -11.77
N GLY A 368 9.32 48.25 -12.69
CA GLY A 368 9.92 48.95 -13.84
C GLY A 368 11.14 49.87 -13.59
N TRP A 369 11.90 49.73 -12.50
CA TRP A 369 13.11 50.55 -12.26
C TRP A 369 14.37 49.99 -12.95
N PRO A 370 15.30 50.85 -13.45
CA PRO A 370 16.60 50.41 -13.96
C PRO A 370 17.46 49.76 -12.85
N PRO A 371 18.18 48.67 -13.15
CA PRO A 371 19.04 48.01 -12.16
C PRO A 371 20.26 48.87 -11.81
N GLY A 372 20.23 49.53 -10.64
CA GLY A 372 21.40 50.23 -10.09
C GLY A 372 21.10 51.28 -9.00
N PHE A 373 20.03 52.06 -9.14
CA PHE A 373 19.82 53.27 -8.30
C PHE A 373 19.12 53.05 -6.95
N TRP A 374 18.56 51.87 -6.72
CA TRP A 374 17.73 51.59 -5.55
C TRP A 374 18.47 51.61 -4.20
N PHE A 375 19.70 51.10 -4.19
CA PHE A 375 20.54 50.98 -2.99
C PHE A 375 20.98 52.37 -2.47
N LEU A 376 21.33 53.27 -3.39
CA LEU A 376 21.74 54.65 -3.09
C LEU A 376 20.63 55.45 -2.38
N HIS A 377 19.38 55.37 -2.84
CA HIS A 377 18.27 56.07 -2.17
C HIS A 377 17.98 55.53 -0.76
N GLY A 378 18.10 54.23 -0.53
CA GLY A 378 17.96 53.65 0.82
C GLY A 378 19.03 54.16 1.80
N ILE A 379 20.25 54.36 1.32
CA ILE A 379 21.36 54.93 2.10
C ILE A 379 21.13 56.43 2.33
N ILE A 380 20.71 57.18 1.31
CA ILE A 380 20.43 58.63 1.42
C ILE A 380 19.29 58.92 2.41
N ASP A 381 18.22 58.11 2.41
CA ASP A 381 17.11 58.25 3.37
C ASP A 381 17.58 58.01 4.82
N GLU A 382 18.47 57.04 5.05
CA GLU A 382 18.98 56.75 6.40
C GLU A 382 20.04 57.76 6.86
N ILE A 383 20.87 58.28 5.95
CA ILE A 383 21.76 59.42 6.22
C ILE A 383 20.95 60.67 6.59
N LYS A 384 19.84 60.96 5.90
CA LYS A 384 18.95 62.09 6.26
C LYS A 384 18.40 61.98 7.69
N LYS A 385 18.05 60.77 8.14
CA LYS A 385 17.64 60.52 9.54
C LYS A 385 18.78 60.78 10.53
N ILE A 386 20.00 60.34 10.22
CA ILE A 386 21.19 60.56 11.06
C ILE A 386 21.55 62.05 11.15
N VAL A 387 21.30 62.83 10.10
CA VAL A 387 21.60 64.28 10.01
C VAL A 387 20.46 65.17 10.54
N GLY A 388 19.35 64.59 11.03
CA GLY A 388 18.28 65.35 11.69
C GLY A 388 17.37 66.17 10.75
N LEU A 389 17.46 65.96 9.43
CA LEU A 389 16.53 66.55 8.46
C LEU A 389 15.14 65.90 8.59
N LYS A 390 14.07 66.71 8.48
CA LYS A 390 12.68 66.22 8.52
C LYS A 390 12.50 65.07 7.52
N SER A 391 12.29 63.85 8.02
CA SER A 391 12.14 62.66 7.17
C SER A 391 10.80 62.72 6.42
N CYS A 392 10.85 62.64 5.09
CA CYS A 392 9.65 62.57 4.26
C CYS A 392 8.85 61.31 4.61
N GLN A 393 7.53 61.43 4.73
CA GLN A 393 6.70 60.36 5.28
C GLN A 393 6.32 59.34 4.19
N ALA A 394 6.00 58.11 4.61
CA ALA A 394 5.52 57.06 3.70
C ALA A 394 4.46 56.16 4.33
N MET A 395 3.48 55.76 3.54
CA MET A 395 2.30 55.00 3.95
C MET A 395 2.05 53.84 3.00
N VAL A 396 1.55 52.73 3.54
CA VAL A 396 1.09 51.59 2.74
C VAL A 396 -0.39 51.79 2.38
N LEU A 397 -0.74 51.56 1.12
CA LEU A 397 -2.11 51.58 0.63
C LEU A 397 -2.48 50.17 0.18
N ASN A 398 -3.62 49.65 0.64
CA ASN A 398 -4.15 48.36 0.23
C ASN A 398 -5.57 48.55 -0.34
N ALA A 399 -5.72 48.38 -1.65
CA ALA A 399 -7.02 48.37 -2.31
C ALA A 399 -7.56 46.95 -2.42
N MET A 400 -8.86 46.77 -2.18
CA MET A 400 -9.59 45.51 -2.21
C MET A 400 -10.83 45.67 -3.07
N GLY A 401 -11.28 44.63 -3.78
CA GLY A 401 -12.43 44.74 -4.67
C GLY A 401 -13.01 43.41 -5.12
N TYR A 402 -13.82 43.47 -6.17
CA TYR A 402 -14.46 42.29 -6.76
C TYR A 402 -13.65 41.79 -7.97
N ASP A 403 -12.90 40.71 -7.78
CA ASP A 403 -12.32 39.95 -8.90
C ASP A 403 -13.37 38.99 -9.50
N LYS A 404 -13.08 38.39 -10.67
CA LYS A 404 -14.03 37.48 -11.36
C LYS A 404 -14.23 36.13 -10.64
N SER A 405 -13.41 35.83 -9.64
CA SER A 405 -13.35 34.56 -8.92
C SER A 405 -13.24 33.37 -9.88
N ASP A 406 -12.33 33.52 -10.85
CA ASP A 406 -11.95 32.55 -11.88
C ASP A 406 -10.52 32.00 -11.67
N GLY A 407 -9.91 32.29 -10.52
CA GLY A 407 -8.65 31.71 -10.09
C GLY A 407 -8.78 30.20 -9.87
N LYS A 408 -7.63 29.52 -9.88
CA LYS A 408 -7.57 28.06 -9.74
C LYS A 408 -6.38 27.61 -8.92
N ILE A 409 -6.62 26.83 -7.88
CA ILE A 409 -5.61 26.04 -7.17
C ILE A 409 -5.50 24.67 -7.86
N THR A 410 -4.27 24.20 -8.00
CA THR A 410 -3.87 22.93 -8.59
C THR A 410 -2.84 22.27 -7.68
N PHE A 411 -2.60 20.98 -7.87
CA PHE A 411 -1.60 20.24 -7.09
C PHE A 411 -0.61 19.59 -8.04
N ASP A 412 0.67 20.00 -7.95
CA ASP A 412 1.74 19.33 -8.67
C ASP A 412 2.07 18.00 -7.97
N LYS A 413 1.75 16.91 -8.68
CA LYS A 413 1.99 15.53 -8.22
C LYS A 413 3.49 15.22 -8.10
N SER A 414 4.36 15.94 -8.80
CA SER A 414 5.80 15.69 -8.84
C SER A 414 6.55 16.33 -7.66
N SER A 415 6.32 17.62 -7.39
CA SER A 415 6.90 18.30 -6.22
C SER A 415 6.13 18.06 -4.91
N ASN A 416 4.93 17.48 -4.99
CA ASN A 416 3.95 17.39 -3.89
C ASN A 416 3.63 18.76 -3.26
N LYS A 417 3.34 19.76 -4.10
CA LYS A 417 2.98 21.11 -3.65
C LYS A 417 1.74 21.62 -4.37
N ILE A 418 1.04 22.56 -3.75
CA ILE A 418 0.03 23.36 -4.44
C ILE A 418 0.65 24.40 -5.36
N CYS A 419 -0.07 24.69 -6.43
CA CYS A 419 0.19 25.78 -7.37
C CYS A 419 -1.12 26.56 -7.57
N PHE A 420 -1.07 27.89 -7.68
CA PHE A 420 -2.28 28.69 -7.93
C PHE A 420 -2.11 29.58 -9.16
N ARG A 421 -3.21 29.69 -9.94
CA ARG A 421 -3.40 30.73 -10.94
C ARG A 421 -4.26 31.84 -10.32
N PRO A 422 -3.77 33.08 -10.21
CA PRO A 422 -4.52 34.21 -9.69
C PRO A 422 -5.76 34.52 -10.56
N PRO A 423 -6.86 35.05 -9.98
CA PRO A 423 -8.03 35.46 -10.74
C PRO A 423 -7.76 36.72 -11.59
N HIS A 424 -8.65 36.97 -12.54
CA HIS A 424 -8.67 38.23 -13.27
C HIS A 424 -9.42 39.33 -12.49
N ASP A 425 -8.78 40.49 -12.40
CA ASP A 425 -9.25 41.65 -11.65
C ASP A 425 -9.64 42.79 -12.61
N PRO A 426 -10.94 43.01 -12.85
CA PRO A 426 -11.40 44.04 -13.78
C PRO A 426 -11.32 45.47 -13.19
N LEU A 427 -11.11 45.61 -11.89
CA LEU A 427 -11.06 46.90 -11.20
C LEU A 427 -9.61 47.42 -11.05
N LEU A 428 -8.61 46.64 -11.46
CA LEU A 428 -7.19 47.01 -11.34
C LEU A 428 -6.87 48.40 -11.93
N PRO A 429 -7.27 48.77 -13.17
CA PRO A 429 -6.94 50.09 -13.72
C PRO A 429 -7.52 51.25 -12.89
N ARG A 430 -8.77 51.13 -12.43
CA ARG A 430 -9.45 52.13 -11.60
C ARG A 430 -8.79 52.29 -10.23
N LYS A 431 -8.31 51.19 -9.63
CA LYS A 431 -7.55 51.24 -8.38
C LYS A 431 -6.19 51.91 -8.54
N VAL A 432 -5.51 51.70 -9.67
CA VAL A 432 -4.25 52.41 -9.99
C VAL A 432 -4.49 53.91 -10.13
N GLU A 433 -5.56 54.31 -10.84
CA GLU A 433 -5.94 55.72 -10.97
C GLU A 433 -6.27 56.35 -9.60
N ALA A 434 -7.03 55.66 -8.75
CA ALA A 434 -7.32 56.12 -7.39
C ALA A 434 -6.06 56.29 -6.53
N PHE A 435 -5.09 55.37 -6.63
CA PHE A 435 -3.79 55.53 -5.97
C PHE A 435 -3.00 56.73 -6.53
N GLN A 436 -3.06 56.99 -7.84
CA GLN A 436 -2.41 58.16 -8.45
C GLN A 436 -3.04 59.47 -7.98
N LYS A 437 -4.38 59.57 -7.96
CA LYS A 437 -5.12 60.73 -7.44
C LYS A 437 -4.81 61.00 -5.97
N LEU A 438 -4.87 59.97 -5.12
CA LEU A 438 -4.52 60.06 -3.71
C LEU A 438 -3.06 60.49 -3.50
N THR A 439 -2.13 59.97 -4.30
CA THR A 439 -0.71 60.36 -4.23
C THR A 439 -0.47 61.81 -4.65
N LYS A 440 -1.19 62.28 -5.67
CA LYS A 440 -1.14 63.68 -6.12
C LYS A 440 -1.60 64.63 -5.02
N LYS A 441 -2.73 64.35 -4.36
CA LYS A 441 -3.24 65.14 -3.23
C LYS A 441 -2.27 65.17 -2.04
N LEU A 442 -1.71 64.01 -1.68
CA LEU A 442 -0.75 63.89 -0.56
C LEU A 442 0.68 64.34 -0.88
N GLY A 443 0.97 64.83 -2.10
CA GLY A 443 2.27 65.40 -2.46
C GLY A 443 3.45 64.40 -2.37
N GLY A 444 3.31 63.19 -2.89
CA GLY A 444 4.35 62.15 -2.81
C GLY A 444 4.65 61.42 -4.12
N ILE A 445 5.43 60.34 -4.02
CA ILE A 445 5.77 59.41 -5.11
C ILE A 445 5.06 58.08 -4.88
N LEU A 446 4.37 57.58 -5.91
CA LEU A 446 3.65 56.30 -5.88
C LEU A 446 4.56 55.15 -6.31
N PHE A 447 4.64 54.12 -5.48
CA PHE A 447 5.35 52.87 -5.73
C PHE A 447 4.34 51.71 -5.74
N MET A 448 4.06 51.16 -6.91
CA MET A 448 3.12 50.06 -7.10
C MET A 448 3.77 48.69 -6.87
N SER A 449 3.03 47.72 -6.32
CA SER A 449 3.53 46.34 -6.25
C SER A 449 4.02 45.83 -7.60
N ARG A 450 5.16 45.12 -7.60
CA ARG A 450 5.68 44.43 -8.79
C ARG A 450 4.75 43.32 -9.29
N TYR A 451 3.83 42.88 -8.43
CA TYR A 451 2.84 41.86 -8.69
C TYR A 451 1.48 42.47 -9.04
N ARG A 452 0.78 41.86 -10.00
CA ARG A 452 -0.58 42.24 -10.39
C ARG A 452 -1.59 42.01 -9.26
N SER A 453 -1.34 41.03 -8.40
CA SER A 453 -2.12 40.73 -7.19
C SER A 453 -1.19 40.43 -6.03
N THR A 454 -1.38 41.15 -4.92
CA THR A 454 -0.60 40.99 -3.67
C THR A 454 -1.59 40.75 -2.53
N SER A 455 -2.00 39.50 -2.34
CA SER A 455 -3.15 39.16 -1.52
C SER A 455 -2.79 38.53 -0.18
N VAL A 456 -3.38 39.10 0.88
CA VAL A 456 -3.50 38.54 2.23
C VAL A 456 -4.91 37.99 2.49
N HIS A 457 -5.81 38.12 1.52
CA HIS A 457 -7.22 37.75 1.59
C HIS A 457 -7.51 36.68 0.54
N LEU A 458 -7.24 35.43 0.90
CA LEU A 458 -7.50 34.28 0.03
C LEU A 458 -8.88 33.71 0.38
N LEU A 459 -9.72 33.48 -0.63
CA LEU A 459 -11.02 32.83 -0.49
C LEU A 459 -11.25 31.80 -1.61
N GLY A 460 -12.21 30.89 -1.41
CA GLY A 460 -12.63 29.91 -2.40
C GLY A 460 -11.66 28.74 -2.61
N GLY A 461 -11.94 27.89 -3.60
CA GLY A 461 -11.21 26.66 -3.89
C GLY A 461 -11.88 25.40 -3.34
N CYS A 462 -12.70 25.52 -2.28
CA CYS A 462 -13.59 24.46 -1.77
C CYS A 462 -15.04 24.96 -1.67
N ASN A 463 -15.45 25.79 -2.64
CA ASN A 463 -16.67 26.59 -2.65
C ASN A 463 -17.92 25.83 -2.19
N ALA A 464 -18.74 26.49 -1.37
CA ALA A 464 -20.11 26.08 -1.08
C ALA A 464 -21.00 26.24 -2.32
N SER A 465 -21.88 25.26 -2.57
CA SER A 465 -22.75 25.16 -3.74
C SER A 465 -23.99 24.31 -3.41
N PRO A 466 -25.13 24.48 -4.11
CA PRO A 466 -26.28 23.57 -3.99
C PRO A 466 -25.95 22.12 -4.38
N ASP A 467 -25.03 21.91 -5.33
CA ASP A 467 -24.64 20.60 -5.85
C ASP A 467 -23.13 20.48 -6.13
N SER A 468 -22.67 19.25 -6.37
CA SER A 468 -21.25 18.94 -6.57
C SER A 468 -20.66 19.40 -7.91
N SER A 469 -21.47 19.85 -8.88
CA SER A 469 -21.00 20.38 -10.17
C SER A 469 -20.66 21.86 -10.08
N GLY A 470 -21.30 22.60 -9.16
CA GLY A 470 -21.00 24.00 -8.86
C GLY A 470 -19.93 24.22 -7.77
N GLY A 471 -19.67 23.22 -6.91
CA GLY A 471 -18.75 23.38 -5.77
C GLY A 471 -18.32 22.08 -5.09
N VAL A 472 -17.51 22.22 -4.04
CA VAL A 472 -16.91 21.10 -3.29
C VAL A 472 -17.72 20.76 -2.05
N CYS A 473 -18.41 21.74 -1.46
CA CYS A 473 -19.19 21.58 -0.23
C CYS A 473 -20.64 22.03 -0.43
N ASN A 474 -21.58 21.49 0.35
CA ASN A 474 -22.93 22.06 0.44
C ASN A 474 -22.96 23.30 1.38
N HIS A 475 -24.13 23.94 1.53
CA HIS A 475 -24.29 25.10 2.43
C HIS A 475 -23.90 24.80 3.90
N LYS A 476 -23.97 23.55 4.36
CA LYS A 476 -23.55 23.12 5.71
C LYS A 476 -22.06 22.84 5.82
N GLY A 477 -21.27 23.12 4.78
CA GLY A 477 -19.85 22.80 4.72
C GLY A 477 -19.53 21.31 4.56
N GLN A 478 -20.52 20.43 4.30
CA GLN A 478 -20.28 18.99 4.10
C GLN A 478 -19.69 18.75 2.70
N VAL A 479 -18.62 17.96 2.61
CA VAL A 479 -17.92 17.71 1.34
C VAL A 479 -18.71 16.74 0.44
N PHE A 480 -18.99 17.14 -0.80
CA PHE A 480 -19.71 16.32 -1.77
C PHE A 480 -18.96 15.06 -2.20
N HIS A 481 -19.72 14.01 -2.53
CA HIS A 481 -19.21 12.71 -2.94
C HIS A 481 -19.39 12.50 -4.46
N SER A 482 -18.33 12.61 -5.26
CA SER A 482 -18.48 12.77 -6.73
C SER A 482 -19.16 11.63 -7.50
N LYS A 483 -19.19 10.39 -6.98
CA LYS A 483 -20.00 9.30 -7.60
C LYS A 483 -21.52 9.51 -7.54
N ASN A 484 -22.01 10.31 -6.60
CA ASN A 484 -23.43 10.65 -6.52
C ASN A 484 -23.56 12.12 -6.08
N PRO A 485 -23.79 13.06 -7.02
CA PRO A 485 -23.83 14.49 -6.76
C PRO A 485 -24.76 14.95 -5.63
N SER A 486 -25.78 14.15 -5.30
CA SER A 486 -26.72 14.44 -4.21
C SER A 486 -26.28 13.94 -2.83
N THR A 487 -25.10 13.32 -2.69
CA THR A 487 -24.60 12.79 -1.42
C THR A 487 -23.27 13.42 -1.00
N VAL A 488 -22.96 13.29 0.29
CA VAL A 488 -21.79 13.88 0.95
C VAL A 488 -20.98 12.81 1.68
N HIS A 489 -19.68 13.07 1.85
CA HIS A 489 -18.81 12.30 2.72
C HIS A 489 -19.23 12.50 4.18
N GLN A 490 -19.94 11.51 4.72
CA GLN A 490 -20.54 11.60 6.04
C GLN A 490 -19.49 11.88 7.12
N GLY A 491 -19.67 12.97 7.87
CA GLY A 491 -18.72 13.40 8.89
C GLY A 491 -17.50 14.18 8.38
N LEU A 492 -17.34 14.46 7.09
CA LEU A 492 -16.27 15.31 6.56
C LEU A 492 -16.79 16.70 6.18
N TYR A 493 -16.21 17.72 6.79
CA TYR A 493 -16.62 19.12 6.66
C TYR A 493 -15.44 20.02 6.28
N VAL A 494 -15.74 21.15 5.64
CA VAL A 494 -14.86 22.31 5.50
C VAL A 494 -15.52 23.51 6.19
N CYS A 495 -14.73 24.28 6.93
CA CYS A 495 -15.25 25.38 7.77
C CYS A 495 -14.37 26.64 7.72
N ASP A 496 -13.62 26.87 6.63
CA ASP A 496 -12.77 28.06 6.48
C ASP A 496 -13.07 28.89 5.22
N ALA A 497 -12.26 29.93 4.99
CA ALA A 497 -12.27 30.80 3.82
C ALA A 497 -12.45 30.10 2.45
N SER A 498 -12.07 28.83 2.31
CA SER A 498 -12.21 28.08 1.06
C SER A 498 -13.65 27.78 0.66
N VAL A 499 -14.63 27.82 1.59
CA VAL A 499 -16.05 27.66 1.23
C VAL A 499 -16.67 28.93 0.62
N ILE A 500 -16.06 30.11 0.79
CA ILE A 500 -16.64 31.38 0.34
C ILE A 500 -16.49 31.51 -1.18
N PRO A 501 -17.59 31.56 -1.96
CA PRO A 501 -17.54 31.28 -3.40
C PRO A 501 -17.28 32.50 -4.31
N CYS A 502 -17.16 33.70 -3.72
CA CYS A 502 -16.92 34.96 -4.43
C CYS A 502 -16.15 35.96 -3.56
N SER A 503 -15.50 36.95 -4.17
CA SER A 503 -14.94 38.10 -3.44
C SER A 503 -16.04 38.98 -2.82
N ILE A 504 -15.81 39.49 -1.61
CA ILE A 504 -16.82 40.22 -0.83
C ILE A 504 -16.46 41.70 -0.52
N GLY A 505 -15.37 42.24 -1.09
CA GLY A 505 -15.03 43.68 -1.15
C GLY A 505 -14.43 44.35 0.10
N ILE A 506 -14.48 43.70 1.26
CA ILE A 506 -14.01 44.21 2.60
C ILE A 506 -13.12 43.19 3.34
N ASN A 507 -12.55 43.46 4.52
CA ASN A 507 -11.75 42.43 5.21
C ASN A 507 -12.60 41.19 5.58
N PRO A 508 -12.24 39.97 5.15
CA PRO A 508 -13.15 38.82 5.18
C PRO A 508 -13.30 38.13 6.55
N CYS A 509 -12.64 38.61 7.60
CA CYS A 509 -12.51 37.89 8.87
C CYS A 509 -13.87 37.64 9.56
N LEU A 510 -14.75 38.64 9.58
CA LEU A 510 -16.10 38.50 10.15
C LEU A 510 -16.99 37.60 9.30
N THR A 511 -16.94 37.71 7.96
CA THR A 511 -17.65 36.82 7.03
C THR A 511 -17.24 35.35 7.19
N ILE A 512 -15.94 35.07 7.36
CA ILE A 512 -15.43 33.71 7.61
C ILE A 512 -15.94 33.18 8.96
N ALA A 513 -15.89 34.00 10.02
CA ALA A 513 -16.42 33.61 11.33
C ALA A 513 -17.95 33.36 11.30
N THR A 514 -18.68 34.15 10.50
CA THR A 514 -20.14 34.04 10.31
C THR A 514 -20.52 32.76 9.56
N ALA A 515 -19.84 32.46 8.45
CA ALA A 515 -20.04 31.19 7.74
C ALA A 515 -19.68 29.98 8.61
N ALA A 516 -18.60 30.10 9.41
CA ALA A 516 -18.20 29.05 10.33
C ALA A 516 -19.22 28.84 11.47
N GLU A 517 -19.87 29.90 11.95
CA GLU A 517 -20.96 29.83 12.94
C GLU A 517 -22.16 29.08 12.36
N HIS A 518 -22.61 29.42 11.15
CA HIS A 518 -23.68 28.71 10.42
C HIS A 518 -23.36 27.22 10.26
N ILE A 519 -22.17 26.89 9.73
CA ILE A 519 -21.69 25.52 9.54
C ILE A 519 -21.65 24.77 10.89
N SER A 520 -21.20 25.42 11.96
CA SER A 520 -21.07 24.82 13.28
C SER A 520 -22.41 24.45 13.92
N LYS A 521 -23.48 25.25 13.70
CA LYS A 521 -24.84 24.89 14.14
C LYS A 521 -25.29 23.56 13.53
N HIS A 522 -25.08 23.38 12.23
CA HIS A 522 -25.42 22.14 11.51
C HIS A 522 -24.53 20.96 11.93
N LEU A 523 -23.21 21.18 12.01
CA LEU A 523 -22.24 20.17 12.43
C LEU A 523 -22.56 19.60 13.82
N VAL A 524 -22.82 20.45 14.81
CA VAL A 524 -23.16 20.02 16.18
C VAL A 524 -24.46 19.20 16.17
N LYS A 525 -25.48 19.61 15.42
CA LYS A 525 -26.73 18.86 15.28
C LYS A 525 -26.50 17.46 14.71
N ASP A 526 -25.69 17.35 13.67
CA ASP A 526 -25.39 16.07 13.02
C ASP A 526 -24.54 15.14 13.91
N ILE A 527 -23.59 15.68 14.69
CA ILE A 527 -22.83 14.92 15.69
C ILE A 527 -23.74 14.39 16.81
N LEU A 528 -24.65 15.23 17.34
CA LEU A 528 -25.58 14.83 18.39
C LEU A 528 -26.58 13.77 17.88
N ASN A 529 -27.08 13.91 16.65
CA ASN A 529 -27.93 12.91 16.01
C ASN A 529 -27.21 11.56 15.85
N TYR A 530 -25.97 11.56 15.36
CA TYR A 530 -25.16 10.33 15.24
C TYR A 530 -24.88 9.68 16.60
N LYS A 531 -24.55 10.47 17.63
CA LYS A 531 -24.41 9.96 19.01
C LYS A 531 -25.71 9.37 19.56
N ALA A 532 -26.86 9.98 19.25
CA ALA A 532 -28.17 9.46 19.68
C ALA A 532 -28.54 8.15 18.98
N GLN A 533 -28.26 8.01 17.67
CA GLN A 533 -28.42 6.77 16.92
C GLN A 533 -27.51 5.66 17.50
N LYS A 534 -26.20 5.93 17.61
CA LYS A 534 -25.22 4.98 18.14
C LYS A 534 -25.52 4.57 19.59
N ARG A 535 -26.13 5.44 20.40
CA ARG A 535 -26.63 5.08 21.74
C ARG A 535 -27.84 4.15 21.71
N LYS A 536 -28.77 4.29 20.75
CA LYS A 536 -29.91 3.37 20.58
C LYS A 536 -29.45 1.96 20.21
N ASP A 537 -28.45 1.85 19.35
CA ASP A 537 -27.84 0.55 18.97
C ASP A 537 -27.07 -0.11 20.14
N PHE A 538 -26.73 0.66 21.18
CA PHE A 538 -25.97 0.21 22.36
C PHE A 538 -26.82 0.07 23.65
N ILE A 539 -28.16 0.12 23.57
CA ILE A 539 -29.04 -0.14 24.73
C ILE A 539 -29.05 -1.64 25.06
N GLY A 540 -27.96 -2.08 25.66
CA GLY A 540 -27.74 -3.44 26.16
C GLY A 540 -26.63 -3.52 27.23
N VAL A 541 -25.81 -2.48 27.40
CA VAL A 541 -24.80 -2.41 28.47
C VAL A 541 -24.76 -1.02 29.10
N THR A 542 -25.05 -0.95 30.39
CA THR A 542 -24.97 0.27 31.21
C THR A 542 -23.52 0.66 31.47
N VAL A 543 -23.14 1.92 31.21
CA VAL A 543 -21.81 2.45 31.54
C VAL A 543 -21.95 3.74 32.34
N ASN A 544 -21.36 3.76 33.54
CA ASN A 544 -21.32 4.93 34.42
C ASN A 544 -20.47 6.06 33.81
N SER A 545 -21.02 7.27 33.79
CA SER A 545 -20.32 8.49 33.37
C SER A 545 -19.87 9.33 34.56
N ASN A 546 -18.56 9.33 34.83
CA ASN A 546 -17.92 10.37 35.64
C ASN A 546 -17.12 11.32 34.73
N PRO A 547 -17.19 12.64 34.92
CA PRO A 547 -16.37 13.59 34.17
C PRO A 547 -14.92 13.52 34.64
N VAL A 548 -13.98 13.29 33.71
CA VAL A 548 -12.54 13.33 33.99
C VAL A 548 -12.01 14.73 33.66
N ALA A 549 -11.20 15.28 34.56
CA ALA A 549 -10.70 16.66 34.49
C ALA A 549 -9.61 16.87 33.42
N ASP A 550 -9.51 18.12 32.95
CA ASP A 550 -8.53 18.57 31.95
C ASP A 550 -7.09 18.18 32.30
N THR A 551 -6.48 17.33 31.47
CA THR A 551 -5.06 16.97 31.58
C THR A 551 -4.31 17.37 30.31
N TRP A 552 -3.40 18.33 30.47
CA TRP A 552 -2.57 18.87 29.39
C TRP A 552 -1.40 17.92 29.09
N ILE A 553 -1.60 16.93 28.22
CA ILE A 553 -0.52 16.06 27.75
C ILE A 553 0.30 16.80 26.67
N SER A 554 1.44 17.38 27.05
CA SER A 554 2.46 17.76 26.07
C SER A 554 3.09 16.49 25.49
N LEU A 555 3.09 16.40 24.16
CA LEU A 555 3.91 15.45 23.43
C LEU A 555 5.18 16.16 22.96
N ASP A 556 5.81 16.91 23.89
CA ASP A 556 7.14 17.47 23.71
C ASP A 556 8.17 16.35 23.91
N THR A 557 8.19 15.42 22.95
CA THR A 557 9.34 14.55 22.72
C THR A 557 9.36 14.18 21.25
N PRO A 558 10.31 14.71 20.45
CA PRO A 558 10.58 14.14 19.15
C PRO A 558 10.97 12.69 19.35
N CYS A 559 10.18 11.74 18.84
CA CYS A 559 10.46 10.32 19.00
C CYS A 559 11.58 9.88 18.04
N ASN A 560 12.77 10.45 18.20
CA ASN A 560 13.96 10.30 17.36
C ASN A 560 14.63 8.91 17.53
N SER A 561 13.84 7.85 17.57
CA SER A 561 14.29 6.47 17.78
C SER A 561 13.73 5.46 16.78
N THR A 562 12.94 5.90 15.79
CA THR A 562 12.44 5.02 14.74
C THR A 562 13.52 4.71 13.70
N LEU A 563 13.54 3.45 13.25
CA LEU A 563 14.46 2.97 12.22
C LEU A 563 13.74 3.02 10.88
N LEU A 564 14.31 3.77 9.95
CA LEU A 564 13.73 3.99 8.63
C LEU A 564 14.51 3.24 7.55
N ILE A 565 13.78 2.47 6.74
CA ILE A 565 14.32 1.71 5.61
C ILE A 565 13.58 2.15 4.34
N ARG A 566 14.31 2.34 3.23
CA ARG A 566 13.75 2.66 1.91
C ARG A 566 14.12 1.56 0.93
N GLU A 567 13.14 0.98 0.25
CA GLU A 567 13.35 -0.16 -0.65
C GLU A 567 12.61 0.06 -1.98
N THR A 568 13.31 -0.14 -3.10
CA THR A 568 12.73 -0.09 -4.44
C THR A 568 12.71 -1.50 -5.03
N MET A 569 11.55 -1.99 -5.44
CA MET A 569 11.40 -3.30 -6.10
C MET A 569 10.84 -3.14 -7.52
N ARG A 570 11.29 -3.94 -8.48
CA ARG A 570 10.83 -3.92 -9.88
C ARG A 570 10.51 -5.32 -10.37
N GLY A 571 9.48 -5.47 -11.18
CA GLY A 571 9.12 -6.76 -11.77
C GLY A 571 7.78 -6.70 -12.48
N SER A 572 6.97 -7.75 -12.36
CA SER A 572 5.65 -7.79 -13.01
C SER A 572 4.57 -8.43 -12.14
N LEU A 573 3.32 -8.01 -12.36
CA LEU A 573 2.10 -8.55 -11.75
C LEU A 573 1.17 -9.02 -12.88
N GLY A 574 0.93 -10.32 -13.00
CA GLY A 574 0.17 -10.88 -14.13
C GLY A 574 0.78 -10.56 -15.51
N GLY A 575 2.11 -10.42 -15.59
CA GLY A 575 2.82 -9.97 -16.79
C GLY A 575 2.89 -8.44 -16.97
N ILE A 576 2.14 -7.65 -16.20
CA ILE A 576 2.13 -6.19 -16.28
C ILE A 576 3.35 -5.62 -15.51
N PRO A 577 4.20 -4.77 -16.12
CA PRO A 577 5.33 -4.14 -15.43
C PRO A 577 4.88 -3.33 -14.20
N CYS A 578 5.54 -3.59 -13.06
CA CYS A 578 5.24 -2.96 -11.79
C CYS A 578 6.53 -2.53 -11.07
N THR A 579 6.53 -1.34 -10.47
CA THR A 579 7.59 -0.87 -9.55
C THR A 579 6.96 -0.46 -8.22
N ALA A 580 7.52 -0.95 -7.11
CA ALA A 580 7.13 -0.58 -5.76
C ALA A 580 8.20 0.31 -5.11
N TYR A 581 7.77 1.44 -4.55
CA TYR A 581 8.60 2.36 -3.79
C TYR A 581 8.13 2.33 -2.33
N LEU A 582 8.85 1.57 -1.50
CA LEU A 582 8.47 1.29 -0.12
C LEU A 582 9.32 2.10 0.87
N LYS A 583 8.67 2.61 1.90
CA LYS A 583 9.28 3.25 3.05
C LYS A 583 8.77 2.53 4.31
N MET A 584 9.67 1.96 5.09
CA MET A 584 9.35 1.11 6.23
C MET A 584 9.82 1.78 7.51
N GLU A 585 8.94 1.85 8.51
CA GLU A 585 9.25 2.29 9.86
C GLU A 585 9.19 1.08 10.80
N MET A 586 10.35 0.65 11.30
CA MET A 586 10.44 -0.50 12.20
C MET A 586 10.23 -0.08 13.66
N ASN A 587 9.50 -0.91 14.42
CA ASN A 587 9.07 -0.59 15.78
C ASN A 587 10.27 -0.34 16.73
N SER A 588 10.41 0.86 17.27
CA SER A 588 11.38 1.13 18.35
C SER A 588 10.83 0.68 19.71
N ARG A 589 11.72 0.38 20.67
CA ARG A 589 11.32 -0.10 22.00
C ARG A 589 10.80 1.05 22.87
N LYS A 590 9.49 1.08 23.11
CA LYS A 590 8.87 1.58 24.35
C LYS A 590 7.67 0.70 24.73
N ASN A 591 7.95 -0.46 25.30
CA ASN A 591 7.04 -1.17 26.20
C ASN A 591 7.91 -1.84 27.27
N HIS A 592 7.60 -1.62 28.54
CA HIS A 592 8.35 -2.18 29.66
C HIS A 592 8.07 -3.69 29.80
N MET A 593 8.88 -4.50 29.13
CA MET A 593 9.15 -5.87 29.57
C MET A 593 10.65 -6.00 29.83
N SER A 594 10.97 -6.53 31.01
CA SER A 594 12.31 -6.60 31.60
C SER A 594 13.30 -7.35 30.69
N PHE A 595 14.56 -6.89 30.70
CA PHE A 595 15.58 -7.34 29.75
C PHE A 595 16.44 -8.51 30.25
N GLU A 596 15.86 -9.39 31.07
CA GLU A 596 16.60 -10.49 31.72
C GLU A 596 16.17 -11.90 31.26
N ASN A 597 15.03 -12.04 30.58
CA ASN A 597 14.57 -13.32 29.99
C ASN A 597 14.40 -13.26 28.46
N CYS A 598 15.37 -12.68 27.75
CA CYS A 598 15.53 -12.91 26.30
C CYS A 598 16.21 -14.27 26.08
N ASP A 599 15.52 -15.32 26.49
CA ASP A 599 15.93 -16.69 26.31
C ASP A 599 16.03 -17.02 24.81
N TRP A 600 17.10 -17.72 24.43
CA TRP A 600 17.41 -18.22 23.08
C TRP A 600 16.32 -19.16 22.50
N ILE A 601 15.34 -19.48 23.33
CA ILE A 601 14.21 -20.41 23.18
C ILE A 601 12.91 -19.68 22.76
N THR A 602 12.82 -18.35 22.91
CA THR A 602 11.52 -17.63 22.79
C THR A 602 10.92 -17.66 21.37
N LYS A 603 9.66 -18.10 21.29
CA LYS A 603 8.95 -18.51 20.05
C LYS A 603 8.47 -17.36 19.15
N THR A 604 8.77 -16.11 19.49
CA THR A 604 8.18 -14.92 18.83
C THR A 604 9.22 -14.09 18.08
N THR A 605 8.81 -13.55 16.93
CA THR A 605 9.56 -12.57 16.15
C THR A 605 9.85 -11.31 16.98
N HIS A 606 11.12 -10.93 17.10
CA HIS A 606 11.53 -9.76 17.89
C HIS A 606 10.85 -8.47 17.36
N PRO A 607 10.26 -7.60 18.20
CA PRO A 607 9.47 -6.44 17.75
C PRO A 607 10.16 -5.50 16.75
N LEU A 608 11.47 -5.26 16.88
CA LEU A 608 12.30 -4.49 15.92
C LEU A 608 12.30 -5.04 14.47
N LEU A 609 11.83 -6.27 14.26
CA LEU A 609 11.73 -6.93 12.94
C LEU A 609 10.29 -6.87 12.39
N LYS A 610 9.40 -6.15 13.07
CA LYS A 610 8.08 -5.74 12.57
C LYS A 610 8.04 -4.22 12.42
N GLY A 611 7.21 -3.75 11.50
CA GLY A 611 7.06 -2.33 11.24
C GLY A 611 5.82 -1.99 10.42
N LYS A 612 5.62 -0.68 10.22
CA LYS A 612 4.66 -0.13 9.27
C LYS A 612 5.32 0.11 7.92
N VAL A 613 4.53 0.04 6.85
CA VAL A 613 4.96 0.31 5.48
C VAL A 613 4.09 1.42 4.88
N SER A 614 4.74 2.40 4.27
CA SER A 614 4.13 3.45 3.46
C SER A 614 4.85 3.56 2.11
N GLY A 615 4.36 4.42 1.23
CA GLY A 615 4.89 4.61 -0.12
C GLY A 615 3.82 4.35 -1.19
N TYR A 616 4.25 3.93 -2.37
CA TYR A 616 3.35 3.76 -3.52
C TYR A 616 3.86 2.75 -4.54
N LEU A 617 2.95 2.26 -5.38
CA LEU A 617 3.22 1.37 -6.51
C LEU A 617 2.86 2.04 -7.83
N VAL A 618 3.67 1.77 -8.85
CA VAL A 618 3.46 2.19 -10.23
C VAL A 618 3.20 0.95 -11.08
N CYS A 619 1.95 0.74 -11.49
CA CYS A 619 1.54 -0.39 -12.33
C CYS A 619 0.54 0.09 -13.40
N ARG A 620 1.06 0.73 -14.44
CA ARG A 620 0.28 1.51 -15.43
C ARG A 620 -0.72 0.70 -16.26
N GLY A 621 -0.60 -0.62 -16.29
CA GLY A 621 -1.57 -1.51 -16.94
C GLY A 621 -2.80 -1.86 -16.08
N ILE A 622 -2.78 -1.54 -14.78
CA ILE A 622 -3.91 -1.73 -13.86
C ILE A 622 -4.59 -0.39 -13.57
N GLU A 623 -3.81 0.60 -13.15
CA GLU A 623 -4.28 1.96 -12.84
C GLU A 623 -3.37 2.97 -13.53
N LYS A 624 -3.96 4.05 -14.08
CA LYS A 624 -3.19 5.08 -14.80
C LYS A 624 -2.29 5.89 -13.86
N GLU A 625 -2.67 5.99 -12.59
CA GLU A 625 -1.96 6.75 -11.56
C GLU A 625 -1.30 5.84 -10.52
N GLU A 626 -0.55 6.43 -9.60
CA GLU A 626 0.12 5.73 -8.52
C GLU A 626 -0.88 5.12 -7.52
N LEU A 627 -0.61 3.88 -7.13
CA LEU A 627 -1.32 3.17 -6.07
C LEU A 627 -0.66 3.50 -4.73
N HIS A 628 -1.24 4.41 -3.95
CA HIS A 628 -0.70 4.84 -2.65
C HIS A 628 -1.02 3.82 -1.56
N ILE A 629 -0.05 3.46 -0.74
CA ILE A 629 -0.24 2.60 0.43
C ILE A 629 -0.92 3.43 1.51
N ILE A 630 -2.10 2.99 1.96
CA ILE A 630 -2.87 3.65 3.03
C ILE A 630 -2.72 2.94 4.38
N ASP A 631 -2.55 1.62 4.36
CA ASP A 631 -2.24 0.82 5.55
C ASP A 631 -1.27 -0.28 5.12
N GLY A 632 -0.24 -0.54 5.91
CA GLY A 632 0.84 -1.42 5.49
C GLY A 632 1.61 -1.96 6.67
N GLU A 633 1.75 -3.28 6.73
CA GLU A 633 2.49 -3.98 7.77
C GLU A 633 3.59 -4.86 7.16
N ILE A 634 4.72 -4.94 7.86
CA ILE A 634 5.81 -5.86 7.54
C ILE A 634 6.21 -6.68 8.76
N ASP A 635 6.47 -7.97 8.52
CA ASP A 635 7.14 -8.87 9.46
C ASP A 635 8.30 -9.55 8.72
N MET A 636 9.53 -9.17 9.06
CA MET A 636 10.75 -9.67 8.40
C MET A 636 11.07 -11.13 8.74
N CYS A 637 10.37 -11.71 9.73
CA CYS A 637 10.71 -13.00 10.32
C CYS A 637 9.50 -13.90 10.57
N LYS A 638 8.35 -13.69 9.91
CA LYS A 638 7.15 -14.54 10.09
C LYS A 638 7.52 -16.00 9.76
N VAL A 639 7.00 -16.93 10.56
CA VAL A 639 7.22 -18.37 10.43
C VAL A 639 5.86 -19.05 10.35
N ASP A 640 5.74 -20.06 9.50
CA ASP A 640 4.56 -20.94 9.47
C ASP A 640 4.80 -22.17 10.36
N CYS A 641 3.78 -22.62 11.07
CA CYS A 641 3.84 -23.85 11.85
C CYS A 641 3.93 -25.11 10.97
N ARG A 642 3.40 -25.07 9.73
CA ARG A 642 3.54 -26.13 8.71
C ARG A 642 4.98 -26.21 8.17
N THR A 643 5.72 -25.10 8.14
CA THR A 643 7.08 -25.01 7.56
C THR A 643 8.11 -24.45 8.57
N PRO A 644 8.39 -25.14 9.69
CA PRO A 644 9.08 -24.56 10.87
C PRO A 644 10.54 -24.11 10.66
N TYR A 645 11.16 -24.52 9.55
CA TYR A 645 12.50 -24.11 9.13
C TYR A 645 12.50 -22.95 8.11
N THR A 646 11.37 -22.67 7.48
CA THR A 646 11.24 -21.64 6.44
C THR A 646 10.82 -20.32 7.08
N GLN A 647 11.51 -19.24 6.73
CA GLN A 647 11.23 -17.89 7.21
C GLN A 647 10.64 -17.05 6.08
N TYR A 648 9.69 -16.19 6.40
CA TYR A 648 9.06 -15.28 5.45
C TYR A 648 9.34 -13.83 5.83
N MET A 649 9.73 -12.99 4.87
CA MET A 649 9.47 -11.54 4.98
C MET A 649 8.08 -11.30 4.41
N HIS A 650 7.11 -11.05 5.28
CA HIS A 650 5.70 -10.88 4.90
C HIS A 650 5.36 -9.40 4.82
N TYR A 651 4.85 -8.98 3.67
CA TYR A 651 4.40 -7.62 3.38
C TYR A 651 2.88 -7.69 3.17
N HIS A 652 2.09 -7.00 3.99
CA HIS A 652 0.63 -6.92 3.82
C HIS A 652 0.26 -5.45 3.61
N LEU A 653 -0.03 -5.07 2.37
CA LEU A 653 -0.25 -3.68 1.96
C LEU A 653 -1.68 -3.49 1.46
N LEU A 654 -2.38 -2.50 2.01
CA LEU A 654 -3.65 -1.99 1.52
C LEU A 654 -3.37 -0.71 0.71
N LEU A 655 -3.74 -0.73 -0.56
CA LEU A 655 -3.46 0.33 -1.53
C LEU A 655 -4.73 1.03 -2.01
N ALA A 656 -4.53 2.27 -2.46
CA ALA A 656 -5.54 3.19 -2.92
C ALA A 656 -5.17 3.75 -4.30
N ALA A 657 -6.08 3.65 -5.25
CA ALA A 657 -6.01 4.42 -6.49
C ALA A 657 -6.76 5.75 -6.33
N SER A 658 -6.38 6.77 -7.11
CA SER A 658 -7.15 8.02 -7.21
C SER A 658 -8.52 7.83 -7.86
N SER A 659 -8.75 6.72 -8.57
CA SER A 659 -10.06 6.23 -9.01
C SER A 659 -11.02 5.87 -7.85
N GLY A 660 -10.49 5.79 -6.62
CA GLY A 660 -11.20 5.31 -5.43
C GLY A 660 -11.25 3.78 -5.31
N LYS A 661 -10.67 3.04 -6.25
CA LYS A 661 -10.47 1.60 -6.10
C LYS A 661 -9.47 1.28 -4.99
N ARG A 662 -9.69 0.14 -4.33
CA ARG A 662 -8.87 -0.40 -3.24
C ARG A 662 -8.27 -1.72 -3.67
N TYR A 663 -7.02 -1.97 -3.30
CA TYR A 663 -6.31 -3.21 -3.64
C TYR A 663 -5.56 -3.75 -2.42
N ILE A 664 -5.46 -5.08 -2.30
CA ILE A 664 -4.60 -5.74 -1.32
C ILE A 664 -3.44 -6.39 -2.06
N LEU A 665 -2.23 -6.10 -1.59
CA LEU A 665 -0.99 -6.73 -2.02
C LEU A 665 -0.40 -7.52 -0.86
N ASN A 666 -0.39 -8.84 -1.01
CA ASN A 666 0.25 -9.78 -0.10
C ASN A 666 1.55 -10.28 -0.72
N GLY A 667 2.68 -9.82 -0.17
CA GLY A 667 4.02 -10.16 -0.60
C GLY A 667 4.71 -11.12 0.38
N LYS A 668 5.41 -12.13 -0.14
CA LYS A 668 6.25 -13.04 0.63
C LYS A 668 7.63 -13.17 -0.04
N LYS A 669 8.69 -12.77 0.67
CA LYS A 669 10.05 -13.24 0.36
C LYS A 669 10.26 -14.54 1.14
N ILE A 670 10.52 -15.64 0.45
CA ILE A 670 10.56 -16.99 1.03
C ILE A 670 12.03 -17.37 1.23
N MET A 671 12.49 -17.44 2.49
CA MET A 671 13.87 -17.79 2.85
C MET A 671 13.90 -19.22 3.34
N ASN A 672 14.50 -20.09 2.54
CA ASN A 672 14.53 -21.53 2.75
C ASN A 672 15.94 -21.96 3.23
N PRO A 673 16.07 -22.77 4.29
CA PRO A 673 17.37 -23.11 4.89
C PRO A 673 18.36 -23.82 3.95
N PHE A 674 17.91 -24.26 2.78
CA PHE A 674 18.48 -25.42 2.11
C PHE A 674 19.48 -25.11 0.97
N LEU A 675 19.29 -24.02 0.21
CA LEU A 675 20.06 -23.81 -1.02
C LEU A 675 21.34 -22.99 -0.77
N PHE A 676 22.49 -23.50 -1.26
CA PHE A 676 23.80 -22.85 -1.16
C PHE A 676 23.74 -21.36 -1.57
N GLY A 677 24.53 -20.51 -0.90
CA GLY A 677 24.31 -19.07 -0.72
C GLY A 677 24.05 -18.19 -1.96
N LEU A 678 24.31 -18.66 -3.18
CA LEU A 678 23.85 -18.00 -4.41
C LEU A 678 22.31 -17.92 -4.51
N TYR A 679 21.58 -18.92 -3.99
CA TYR A 679 20.12 -18.90 -3.96
C TYR A 679 19.55 -18.03 -2.84
N ALA A 680 20.21 -17.98 -1.67
CA ALA A 680 19.82 -17.10 -0.56
C ALA A 680 19.74 -15.62 -1.00
N TRP A 681 20.58 -15.20 -1.94
CA TRP A 681 20.47 -13.88 -2.57
C TRP A 681 19.14 -13.70 -3.33
N LYS A 682 18.77 -14.65 -4.20
CA LYS A 682 17.49 -14.60 -4.94
C LYS A 682 16.31 -14.59 -3.98
N GLU A 683 16.32 -15.45 -2.96
CA GLU A 683 15.26 -15.56 -1.95
C GLU A 683 15.09 -14.30 -1.09
N THR A 684 16.18 -13.61 -0.72
CA THR A 684 16.12 -12.37 0.07
C THR A 684 15.83 -11.11 -0.75
N THR A 685 15.98 -11.18 -2.09
CA THR A 685 15.71 -10.06 -3.01
C THR A 685 14.41 -10.20 -3.81
N THR A 686 13.82 -11.40 -3.92
CA THR A 686 12.58 -11.65 -4.68
C THR A 686 11.36 -11.69 -3.77
N LEU A 687 10.40 -10.80 -4.02
CA LEU A 687 9.09 -10.77 -3.39
C LEU A 687 8.08 -11.44 -4.32
N HIS A 688 7.55 -12.60 -3.92
CA HIS A 688 6.40 -13.21 -4.60
C HIS A 688 5.13 -12.50 -4.12
N VAL A 689 4.31 -12.04 -5.05
CA VAL A 689 3.17 -11.15 -4.79
C VAL A 689 1.86 -11.78 -5.26
N ALA A 690 0.85 -11.71 -4.40
CA ALA A 690 -0.56 -11.83 -4.77
C ALA A 690 -1.24 -10.46 -4.63
N PHE A 691 -1.78 -9.95 -5.74
CA PHE A 691 -2.43 -8.64 -5.83
C PHE A 691 -3.90 -8.83 -6.20
N SER A 692 -4.81 -8.18 -5.49
CA SER A 692 -6.27 -8.38 -5.66
C SER A 692 -7.04 -7.08 -5.47
N GLU A 693 -8.07 -6.86 -6.29
CA GLU A 693 -9.02 -5.76 -6.12
C GLU A 693 -10.01 -6.06 -4.98
N VAL A 694 -10.32 -5.03 -4.20
CA VAL A 694 -11.22 -5.11 -3.05
C VAL A 694 -12.61 -4.61 -3.46
N VAL A 695 -13.52 -5.54 -3.69
CA VAL A 695 -14.94 -5.25 -4.00
C VAL A 695 -15.69 -4.93 -2.71
N ALA A 696 -16.45 -3.82 -2.73
CA ALA A 696 -17.14 -3.28 -1.54
C ALA A 696 -18.32 -4.14 -1.04
N ASN A 697 -18.89 -4.98 -1.92
CA ASN A 697 -19.99 -5.88 -1.61
C ASN A 697 -19.50 -7.33 -1.64
N GLY A 698 -19.97 -8.17 -0.71
CA GLY A 698 -19.53 -9.56 -0.53
C GLY A 698 -19.94 -10.56 -1.63
N SER A 699 -20.20 -10.11 -2.85
CA SER A 699 -20.39 -10.98 -4.02
C SER A 699 -19.12 -11.80 -4.25
N LYS A 700 -19.24 -13.13 -4.26
CA LYS A 700 -18.14 -14.07 -4.55
C LYS A 700 -17.71 -14.07 -6.02
N ASP A 701 -18.22 -13.16 -6.84
CA ASP A 701 -17.82 -13.01 -8.24
C ASP A 701 -16.31 -12.77 -8.34
N SER A 702 -15.72 -13.38 -9.36
CA SER A 702 -14.30 -13.74 -9.42
C SER A 702 -13.35 -12.61 -9.02
N ARG A 703 -12.77 -12.70 -7.82
CA ARG A 703 -11.61 -11.90 -7.41
C ARG A 703 -10.44 -12.14 -8.37
N LEU A 704 -10.27 -11.26 -9.34
CA LEU A 704 -9.10 -11.26 -10.22
C LEU A 704 -7.84 -11.09 -9.35
N THR A 705 -7.16 -12.21 -9.10
CA THR A 705 -5.97 -12.26 -8.25
C THR A 705 -4.76 -12.40 -9.14
N LEU A 706 -4.08 -11.28 -9.41
CA LEU A 706 -2.86 -11.25 -10.19
C LEU A 706 -1.71 -11.73 -9.32
N ARG A 707 -1.00 -12.78 -9.77
CA ARG A 707 0.25 -13.22 -9.15
C ARG A 707 1.45 -12.65 -9.92
N GLY A 708 2.57 -12.44 -9.23
CA GLY A 708 3.77 -11.91 -9.85
C GLY A 708 4.98 -11.92 -8.93
N GLU A 709 6.10 -11.39 -9.44
CA GLU A 709 7.37 -11.29 -8.73
C GLU A 709 7.94 -9.88 -8.87
N LEU A 710 8.43 -9.31 -7.76
CA LEU A 710 9.17 -8.06 -7.73
C LEU A 710 10.56 -8.33 -7.14
N THR A 711 11.62 -7.87 -7.79
CA THR A 711 13.01 -8.07 -7.35
C THR A 711 13.67 -6.77 -6.93
N VAL A 712 14.57 -6.87 -5.96
CA VAL A 712 15.48 -5.79 -5.55
C VAL A 712 16.81 -5.99 -6.27
N THR A 713 17.28 -4.98 -7.00
CA THR A 713 18.62 -5.03 -7.63
C THR A 713 19.71 -4.77 -6.60
N SER A 714 20.93 -5.27 -6.84
CA SER A 714 22.08 -5.05 -5.94
C SER A 714 22.36 -3.56 -5.69
N VAL A 715 22.12 -2.71 -6.70
CA VAL A 715 22.25 -1.24 -6.60
C VAL A 715 21.18 -0.63 -5.69
N GLU A 716 19.92 -1.06 -5.79
CA GLU A 716 18.85 -0.57 -4.91
C GLU A 716 19.01 -1.10 -3.48
N LEU A 717 19.49 -2.33 -3.28
CA LEU A 717 19.82 -2.85 -1.95
C LEU A 717 20.97 -2.08 -1.30
N LEU A 718 22.02 -1.77 -2.06
CA LEU A 718 23.13 -0.94 -1.58
C LEU A 718 22.65 0.48 -1.20
N LYS A 719 21.79 1.10 -2.02
CA LYS A 719 21.15 2.37 -1.68
C LYS A 719 20.30 2.28 -0.41
N ALA A 720 19.56 1.18 -0.21
CA ALA A 720 18.75 0.96 0.99
C ALA A 720 19.62 0.88 2.26
N LEU A 721 20.74 0.15 2.19
CA LEU A 721 21.71 0.02 3.29
C LEU A 721 22.43 1.34 3.61
N ILE A 722 22.81 2.12 2.58
CA ILE A 722 23.45 3.44 2.76
C ILE A 722 22.47 4.47 3.36
N ARG A 723 21.18 4.39 2.99
CA ARG A 723 20.11 5.30 3.44
C ARG A 723 19.39 4.83 4.72
N LEU A 724 20.00 3.91 5.47
CA LEU A 724 19.45 3.37 6.72
C LEU A 724 19.60 4.39 7.86
N GLU A 725 18.49 5.01 8.25
CA GLU A 725 18.44 6.10 9.25
C GLU A 725 17.87 5.59 10.59
N GLY A 726 18.44 6.02 11.72
CA GLY A 726 17.90 5.73 13.07
C GLY A 726 18.92 5.12 14.05
N ASN A 727 18.70 5.38 15.35
CA ASN A 727 19.64 5.03 16.43
C ASN A 727 19.76 3.52 16.70
N SER A 728 18.77 2.72 16.29
CA SER A 728 18.72 1.27 16.51
C SER A 728 19.33 0.44 15.37
N LYS A 729 19.92 1.08 14.35
CA LYS A 729 20.38 0.43 13.11
C LYS A 729 21.34 -0.75 13.30
N THR A 730 22.31 -0.63 14.21
CA THR A 730 23.29 -1.71 14.49
C THR A 730 22.61 -2.93 15.11
N LYS A 731 21.69 -2.71 16.06
CA LYS A 731 20.91 -3.77 16.71
C LYS A 731 19.95 -4.46 15.73
N PHE A 732 19.31 -3.70 14.84
CA PHE A 732 18.47 -4.26 13.77
C PHE A 732 19.30 -5.14 12.82
N MET A 733 20.43 -4.63 12.31
CA MET A 733 21.30 -5.41 11.42
C MET A 733 21.85 -6.66 12.10
N GLY A 734 22.22 -6.58 13.38
CA GLY A 734 22.63 -7.76 14.17
C GLY A 734 21.53 -8.81 14.29
N LEU A 735 20.29 -8.40 14.61
CA LEU A 735 19.14 -9.31 14.71
C LEU A 735 18.76 -9.93 13.35
N LEU A 736 18.82 -9.15 12.27
CA LEU A 736 18.53 -9.63 10.91
C LEU A 736 19.60 -10.62 10.44
N LEU A 737 20.89 -10.30 10.65
CA LEU A 737 22.00 -11.19 10.35
C LEU A 737 21.94 -12.48 11.18
N GLN A 738 21.64 -12.40 12.48
CA GLN A 738 21.41 -13.56 13.34
C GLN A 738 20.28 -14.44 12.80
N SER A 739 19.22 -13.84 12.23
CA SER A 739 18.13 -14.56 11.58
C SER A 739 18.59 -15.33 10.33
N PHE A 740 19.37 -14.69 9.47
CA PHE A 740 19.91 -15.35 8.26
C PHE A 740 20.91 -16.45 8.61
N VAL A 741 21.79 -16.23 9.59
CA VAL A 741 22.73 -17.23 10.10
C VAL A 741 21.99 -18.43 10.71
N ARG A 742 20.93 -18.20 11.50
CA ARG A 742 20.09 -19.28 12.02
C ARG A 742 19.43 -20.11 10.91
N THR A 743 18.93 -19.43 9.87
CA THR A 743 18.14 -20.07 8.81
C THR A 743 19.04 -20.82 7.82
N TYR A 744 20.03 -20.15 7.23
CA TYR A 744 20.86 -20.71 6.15
C TYR A 744 22.10 -21.49 6.64
N ILE A 745 22.69 -21.13 7.79
CA ILE A 745 23.92 -21.79 8.29
C ILE A 745 23.57 -22.90 9.29
N PHE A 746 22.90 -22.55 10.39
CA PHE A 746 22.61 -23.53 11.45
C PHE A 746 21.35 -24.37 11.19
N GLN A 747 20.45 -23.91 10.31
CA GLN A 747 19.18 -24.55 9.97
C GLN A 747 18.34 -24.95 11.20
N ILE A 748 18.31 -24.10 12.24
CA ILE A 748 17.60 -24.39 13.50
C ILE A 748 16.14 -23.91 13.39
N PRO A 749 15.13 -24.79 13.53
CA PRO A 749 13.73 -24.41 13.36
C PRO A 749 13.32 -23.38 14.41
N ARG A 750 12.48 -22.41 14.02
CA ARG A 750 12.01 -21.35 14.93
C ARG A 750 10.82 -21.78 15.78
N THR A 751 10.05 -22.75 15.29
CA THR A 751 8.89 -23.35 15.96
C THR A 751 9.06 -24.88 16.00
N LYS A 752 8.46 -25.54 17.00
CA LYS A 752 8.20 -26.98 16.90
C LYS A 752 6.83 -27.14 16.22
N HIS A 753 6.67 -28.17 15.39
CA HIS A 753 5.34 -28.60 14.94
C HIS A 753 4.46 -28.85 16.18
N LYS A 754 3.18 -28.45 16.14
CA LYS A 754 2.23 -28.96 17.16
C LYS A 754 2.20 -30.48 17.02
N GLU A 755 2.42 -31.18 18.13
CA GLU A 755 2.11 -32.61 18.22
C GLU A 755 0.58 -32.74 18.14
N PHE A 756 0.12 -33.50 17.15
CA PHE A 756 -1.30 -33.73 16.91
C PHE A 756 -1.77 -34.87 17.81
N HIS A 757 -2.81 -34.64 18.62
CA HIS A 757 -3.40 -35.68 19.45
C HIS A 757 -4.49 -36.43 18.65
N PRO A 758 -4.58 -37.77 18.74
CA PRO A 758 -5.57 -38.55 17.98
C PRO A 758 -7.05 -38.19 18.23
N SER A 759 -7.33 -37.49 19.34
CA SER A 759 -8.64 -36.92 19.68
C SER A 759 -9.17 -35.94 18.65
N ASP A 760 -8.28 -35.28 17.90
CA ASP A 760 -8.61 -34.14 17.04
C ASP A 760 -8.94 -34.59 15.60
N SER A 761 -9.30 -35.87 15.42
CA SER A 761 -9.57 -36.50 14.13
C SER A 761 -11.03 -36.39 13.69
N CYS A 762 -11.27 -36.49 12.38
CA CYS A 762 -12.60 -36.32 11.79
C CYS A 762 -13.63 -37.31 12.39
N HIS A 763 -14.69 -36.80 13.03
CA HIS A 763 -15.76 -37.60 13.64
C HIS A 763 -16.64 -38.39 12.64
N LYS A 764 -16.45 -38.25 11.32
CA LYS A 764 -17.27 -38.95 10.32
C LYS A 764 -16.77 -40.37 10.11
N SER A 765 -17.59 -41.35 10.52
CA SER A 765 -17.31 -42.78 10.37
C SER A 765 -16.92 -43.14 8.93
N TYR A 766 -15.93 -44.02 8.80
CA TYR A 766 -15.48 -44.50 7.49
C TYR A 766 -16.43 -45.60 6.98
N PRO A 767 -16.81 -45.64 5.69
CA PRO A 767 -17.63 -46.72 5.15
C PRO A 767 -17.00 -48.10 5.40
N THR A 768 -17.84 -49.09 5.70
CA THR A 768 -17.41 -50.47 5.97
C THR A 768 -16.73 -51.08 4.73
N SER A 769 -15.65 -51.83 4.96
CA SER A 769 -14.88 -52.48 3.89
C SER A 769 -14.66 -53.96 4.16
N THR A 770 -14.67 -54.75 3.09
CA THR A 770 -14.24 -56.15 3.11
C THR A 770 -12.79 -56.23 2.62
N LEU A 771 -11.97 -57.08 3.26
CA LEU A 771 -10.57 -57.28 2.88
C LEU A 771 -10.40 -58.65 2.23
N HIS A 772 -10.18 -58.68 0.92
CA HIS A 772 -9.96 -59.90 0.16
C HIS A 772 -8.46 -60.25 0.16
N LYS A 773 -8.12 -61.47 0.61
CA LYS A 773 -6.78 -62.05 0.44
C LYS A 773 -6.77 -62.83 -0.88
N ILE A 774 -5.85 -62.51 -1.78
CA ILE A 774 -5.78 -63.09 -3.13
C ILE A 774 -4.40 -63.74 -3.27
N LEU A 775 -4.36 -64.95 -3.85
CA LEU A 775 -3.11 -65.61 -4.24
C LEU A 775 -2.81 -65.24 -5.69
N ALA A 776 -1.66 -64.61 -5.93
CA ALA A 776 -1.18 -64.33 -7.27
C ALA A 776 -0.52 -65.57 -7.89
N GLU A 777 -0.39 -65.60 -9.22
CA GLU A 777 0.12 -66.77 -9.97
C GLU A 777 1.54 -67.19 -9.58
N ASP A 778 2.35 -66.25 -9.09
CA ASP A 778 3.71 -66.48 -8.60
C ASP A 778 3.78 -66.98 -7.14
N GLY A 779 2.63 -67.36 -6.56
CA GLY A 779 2.51 -67.90 -5.20
C GLY A 779 2.51 -66.83 -4.09
N ASN A 780 2.61 -65.54 -4.42
CA ASN A 780 2.59 -64.46 -3.44
C ASN A 780 1.16 -64.08 -3.04
N PHE A 781 0.94 -63.82 -1.75
CA PHE A 781 -0.33 -63.31 -1.26
C PHE A 781 -0.38 -61.78 -1.30
N ILE A 782 -1.36 -61.25 -2.03
CA ILE A 782 -1.72 -59.84 -2.06
C ILE A 782 -3.04 -59.61 -1.32
N ARG A 783 -3.36 -58.34 -1.05
CA ARG A 783 -4.66 -57.97 -0.46
C ARG A 783 -5.34 -56.92 -1.31
N CYS A 784 -6.67 -56.99 -1.41
CA CYS A 784 -7.47 -55.94 -2.01
C CYS A 784 -8.62 -55.57 -1.08
N ARG A 785 -8.68 -54.28 -0.69
CA ARG A 785 -9.75 -53.75 0.17
C ARG A 785 -10.89 -53.25 -0.72
N HIS A 786 -12.11 -53.67 -0.41
CA HIS A 786 -13.29 -53.42 -1.20
C HIS A 786 -14.33 -52.67 -0.36
N TRP A 787 -14.80 -51.53 -0.87
CA TRP A 787 -15.97 -50.81 -0.39
C TRP A 787 -17.09 -50.98 -1.42
N LYS A 788 -18.18 -51.60 -0.97
CA LYS A 788 -19.35 -51.87 -1.81
C LYS A 788 -20.31 -50.69 -1.72
N CYS A 789 -20.76 -50.17 -2.86
CA CYS A 789 -21.76 -49.12 -2.89
C CYS A 789 -23.12 -49.70 -2.43
N MET A 790 -23.67 -49.14 -1.35
CA MET A 790 -25.00 -49.47 -0.85
C MET A 790 -26.02 -48.61 -1.60
N ARG A 791 -27.09 -49.23 -2.15
CA ARG A 791 -28.21 -48.49 -2.73
C ARG A 791 -28.81 -47.56 -1.68
N ASN A 792 -28.76 -46.25 -1.91
CA ASN A 792 -29.33 -45.27 -1.01
C ASN A 792 -30.87 -45.28 -1.17
N PRO A 793 -31.67 -45.64 -0.14
CA PRO A 793 -33.12 -45.85 -0.31
C PRO A 793 -33.91 -44.60 -0.71
N GLU A 794 -33.36 -43.41 -0.44
CA GLU A 794 -34.00 -42.11 -0.66
C GLU A 794 -33.77 -41.51 -2.05
N ARG A 795 -32.91 -42.10 -2.90
CA ARG A 795 -32.81 -41.72 -4.31
C ARG A 795 -33.75 -42.55 -5.17
N ASN A 796 -34.53 -41.87 -6.01
CA ASN A 796 -35.57 -42.48 -6.82
C ASN A 796 -35.04 -43.61 -7.72
N LYS A 797 -35.91 -44.61 -7.94
CA LYS A 797 -35.64 -45.80 -8.76
C LYS A 797 -35.33 -45.41 -10.21
N GLU A 798 -34.04 -45.35 -10.58
CA GLU A 798 -33.48 -45.76 -11.89
C GLU A 798 -31.97 -45.50 -12.08
N GLU A 799 -31.22 -44.96 -11.09
CA GLU A 799 -29.75 -44.85 -11.21
C GLU A 799 -29.08 -46.24 -11.34
N LYS A 800 -28.48 -46.51 -12.52
CA LYS A 800 -27.55 -47.63 -12.74
C LYS A 800 -26.35 -47.46 -11.81
N LEU A 801 -25.93 -48.55 -11.13
CA LEU A 801 -24.65 -48.57 -10.42
C LEU A 801 -23.50 -48.30 -11.42
N GLY A 802 -22.54 -47.46 -11.03
CA GLY A 802 -21.35 -47.20 -11.82
C GLY A 802 -20.43 -48.43 -11.91
N GLY A 803 -19.55 -48.44 -12.91
CA GLY A 803 -18.56 -49.50 -13.09
C GLY A 803 -17.61 -49.61 -11.87
N PRO A 804 -17.10 -50.81 -11.52
CA PRO A 804 -16.15 -50.94 -10.42
C PRO A 804 -14.85 -50.16 -10.71
N VAL A 805 -14.31 -49.51 -9.68
CA VAL A 805 -13.10 -48.70 -9.76
C VAL A 805 -11.96 -49.37 -9.00
N LEU A 806 -10.86 -49.69 -9.68
CA LEU A 806 -9.62 -50.21 -9.11
C LEU A 806 -8.60 -49.09 -8.89
N LEU A 807 -8.23 -48.88 -7.63
CA LEU A 807 -7.25 -47.91 -7.17
C LEU A 807 -5.89 -48.59 -6.96
N LEU A 808 -4.86 -48.04 -7.60
CA LEU A 808 -3.48 -48.53 -7.55
C LEU A 808 -2.59 -47.50 -6.84
N ASN A 809 -2.13 -47.85 -5.64
CA ASN A 809 -1.32 -47.01 -4.77
C ASN A 809 0.10 -46.73 -5.33
N GLY A 810 0.80 -45.81 -4.67
CA GLY A 810 2.22 -45.58 -4.88
C GLY A 810 3.12 -46.68 -4.30
N TYR A 811 4.38 -46.34 -3.98
CA TYR A 811 5.40 -47.33 -3.61
C TYR A 811 5.07 -48.11 -2.32
N ALA A 812 4.79 -47.43 -1.21
CA ALA A 812 4.50 -48.05 0.10
C ALA A 812 3.58 -47.20 1.01
N GLY A 813 2.82 -46.26 0.42
CA GLY A 813 1.92 -45.37 1.13
C GLY A 813 0.48 -45.49 0.64
N GLU A 814 -0.48 -45.36 1.56
CA GLU A 814 -1.90 -45.23 1.25
C GLU A 814 -2.17 -43.79 0.78
N CYS A 815 -2.62 -43.64 -0.48
CA CYS A 815 -2.84 -42.32 -1.10
C CYS A 815 -4.32 -42.00 -1.38
N TYR A 816 -5.23 -42.96 -1.23
CA TYR A 816 -6.66 -42.78 -1.53
C TYR A 816 -7.59 -42.98 -0.34
N TRP A 817 -7.16 -43.79 0.64
CA TRP A 817 -7.86 -44.03 1.89
C TRP A 817 -7.26 -43.12 2.95
N LEU A 818 -7.93 -42.03 3.32
CA LEU A 818 -7.41 -40.99 4.23
C LEU A 818 -8.38 -40.77 5.41
N PRO A 819 -8.32 -41.61 6.47
CA PRO A 819 -9.26 -41.56 7.59
C PRO A 819 -9.34 -40.21 8.31
N THR A 820 -8.25 -39.44 8.33
CA THR A 820 -8.19 -38.13 8.99
C THR A 820 -8.93 -37.03 8.24
N GLU A 821 -9.11 -37.17 6.93
CA GLU A 821 -9.71 -36.16 6.08
C GLU A 821 -11.21 -36.40 5.90
N PRO A 822 -12.03 -35.34 5.77
CA PRO A 822 -13.46 -35.47 5.54
C PRO A 822 -13.81 -35.95 4.12
N HIS A 823 -12.95 -35.67 3.14
CA HIS A 823 -13.18 -35.92 1.71
C HIS A 823 -11.93 -36.52 1.06
N ASP A 824 -11.90 -37.85 0.91
CA ASP A 824 -10.88 -38.59 0.17
C ASP A 824 -11.46 -39.22 -1.12
N LEU A 825 -10.59 -39.75 -1.99
CA LEU A 825 -11.05 -40.26 -3.29
C LEU A 825 -11.95 -41.50 -3.13
N VAL A 826 -11.70 -42.35 -2.12
CA VAL A 826 -12.52 -43.54 -1.87
C VAL A 826 -13.96 -43.14 -1.49
N ARG A 827 -14.15 -42.25 -0.51
CA ARG A 827 -15.50 -41.74 -0.17
C ARG A 827 -16.13 -41.04 -1.37
N THR A 828 -15.37 -40.20 -2.09
CA THR A 828 -15.86 -39.47 -3.28
C THR A 828 -16.40 -40.40 -4.36
N LEU A 829 -15.74 -41.54 -4.62
CA LEU A 829 -16.18 -42.53 -5.63
C LEU A 829 -17.35 -43.40 -5.14
N VAL A 830 -17.40 -43.75 -3.85
CA VAL A 830 -18.54 -44.48 -3.27
C VAL A 830 -19.80 -43.60 -3.26
N ASP A 831 -19.66 -42.32 -2.91
CA ASP A 831 -20.72 -41.32 -2.92
C ASP A 831 -21.22 -41.01 -4.35
N ASP A 832 -20.36 -41.20 -5.38
CA ASP A 832 -20.73 -41.10 -6.81
C ASP A 832 -21.33 -42.40 -7.39
N GLY A 833 -21.49 -43.47 -6.59
CA GLY A 833 -22.21 -44.68 -6.98
C GLY A 833 -21.35 -45.85 -7.49
N HIS A 834 -20.03 -45.83 -7.25
CA HIS A 834 -19.10 -46.88 -7.68
C HIS A 834 -18.72 -47.87 -6.56
N ASP A 835 -18.51 -49.15 -6.90
CA ASP A 835 -17.80 -50.09 -6.01
C ASP A 835 -16.29 -49.82 -6.12
N VAL A 836 -15.62 -49.57 -4.99
CA VAL A 836 -14.22 -49.14 -4.95
C VAL A 836 -13.32 -50.24 -4.40
N TRP A 837 -12.28 -50.58 -5.17
CA TRP A 837 -11.31 -51.62 -4.88
C TRP A 837 -9.92 -51.01 -4.77
N LEU A 838 -9.19 -51.28 -3.69
CA LEU A 838 -7.86 -50.72 -3.44
C LEU A 838 -6.83 -51.85 -3.32
N LEU A 839 -5.89 -51.90 -4.26
CA LEU A 839 -4.84 -52.92 -4.29
C LEU A 839 -3.72 -52.58 -3.31
N GLN A 840 -3.58 -53.42 -2.28
CA GLN A 840 -2.39 -53.49 -1.44
C GLN A 840 -1.45 -54.53 -2.07
N SER A 841 -0.57 -54.05 -2.96
CA SER A 841 0.40 -54.85 -3.72
C SER A 841 1.47 -55.49 -2.84
N ARG A 842 2.33 -56.33 -3.42
CA ARG A 842 3.48 -56.96 -2.73
C ARG A 842 4.45 -55.98 -2.04
N LEU A 843 4.45 -54.69 -2.40
CA LEU A 843 5.26 -53.65 -1.74
C LEU A 843 4.54 -52.94 -0.57
N HIS A 844 3.28 -53.27 -0.30
CA HIS A 844 2.54 -52.71 0.82
C HIS A 844 3.07 -53.26 2.17
N PRO A 845 3.29 -52.43 3.21
CA PRO A 845 3.89 -52.84 4.49
C PRO A 845 3.26 -54.06 5.19
N SER A 846 1.98 -54.33 4.93
CA SER A 846 1.27 -55.49 5.51
C SER A 846 1.56 -56.83 4.82
N ASN A 847 2.23 -56.84 3.66
CA ASN A 847 2.45 -58.05 2.85
C ASN A 847 3.92 -58.53 2.99
N PRO A 848 4.18 -59.85 3.17
CA PRO A 848 5.47 -60.35 3.64
C PRO A 848 6.54 -60.58 2.53
N ALA A 849 6.37 -60.00 1.33
CA ALA A 849 7.27 -60.28 0.20
C ALA A 849 8.59 -59.48 0.30
N SER A 850 9.69 -60.17 0.58
CA SER A 850 11.00 -59.53 0.85
C SER A 850 11.83 -59.18 -0.40
N ASN A 851 11.50 -59.72 -1.58
CA ASN A 851 12.27 -59.48 -2.81
C ASN A 851 11.34 -59.44 -4.04
N SER A 852 11.11 -58.25 -4.61
CA SER A 852 10.17 -58.05 -5.72
C SER A 852 10.44 -56.76 -6.48
N THR A 853 9.99 -56.70 -7.73
CA THR A 853 10.17 -55.56 -8.63
C THR A 853 8.83 -54.91 -9.00
N ILE A 854 8.87 -53.74 -9.66
CA ILE A 854 7.66 -53.06 -10.18
C ILE A 854 7.00 -53.85 -11.32
N GLU A 855 7.78 -54.63 -12.08
CA GLU A 855 7.28 -55.50 -13.15
C GLU A 855 6.40 -56.62 -12.58
N ASP A 856 6.76 -57.19 -11.42
CA ASP A 856 5.97 -58.25 -10.78
C ASP A 856 4.57 -57.76 -10.33
N ILE A 857 4.43 -56.48 -9.99
CA ILE A 857 3.13 -55.85 -9.70
C ILE A 857 2.26 -55.80 -10.96
N GLY A 858 2.86 -55.40 -12.09
CA GLY A 858 2.16 -55.37 -13.39
C GLY A 858 1.84 -56.76 -13.93
N LYS A 859 2.72 -57.73 -13.69
CA LYS A 859 2.62 -59.08 -14.24
C LYS A 859 1.74 -60.03 -13.43
N TYR A 860 1.67 -59.88 -12.11
CA TYR A 860 0.94 -60.82 -11.24
C TYR A 860 -0.09 -60.13 -10.32
N ASP A 861 0.25 -59.01 -9.66
CA ASP A 861 -0.65 -58.41 -8.66
C ASP A 861 -1.91 -57.77 -9.30
N ILE A 862 -1.72 -56.97 -10.35
CA ILE A 862 -2.81 -56.27 -11.05
C ILE A 862 -3.74 -57.27 -11.76
N PRO A 863 -3.24 -58.26 -12.53
CA PRO A 863 -4.08 -59.32 -13.11
C PRO A 863 -4.89 -60.07 -12.05
N ALA A 864 -4.28 -60.49 -10.93
CA ALA A 864 -4.98 -61.20 -9.88
C ALA A 864 -6.10 -60.37 -9.23
N ALA A 865 -5.89 -59.06 -9.04
CA ALA A 865 -6.93 -58.14 -8.55
C ALA A 865 -8.09 -57.98 -9.55
N ILE A 866 -7.77 -57.81 -10.84
CA ILE A 866 -8.76 -57.70 -11.93
C ILE A 866 -9.59 -58.98 -12.05
N SER A 867 -8.93 -60.15 -12.05
CA SER A 867 -9.60 -61.45 -12.08
C SER A 867 -10.57 -61.61 -10.90
N LYS A 868 -10.22 -61.13 -9.70
CA LYS A 868 -11.12 -61.20 -8.54
C LYS A 868 -12.33 -60.26 -8.65
N ILE A 869 -12.18 -59.10 -9.27
CA ILE A 869 -13.30 -58.18 -9.56
C ILE A 869 -14.23 -58.82 -10.60
N ILE A 870 -13.67 -59.42 -11.65
CA ILE A 870 -14.43 -60.13 -12.69
C ILE A 870 -15.17 -61.34 -12.12
N GLU A 871 -14.54 -62.12 -11.23
CA GLU A 871 -15.17 -63.23 -10.51
C GLU A 871 -16.43 -62.79 -9.74
N GLN A 872 -16.40 -61.63 -9.09
CA GLN A 872 -17.54 -61.12 -8.30
C GLN A 872 -18.60 -60.35 -9.10
N ARG A 873 -18.25 -59.75 -10.23
CA ARG A 873 -19.15 -58.90 -11.04
C ARG A 873 -19.58 -59.51 -12.37
N GLY A 874 -18.98 -60.62 -12.78
CA GLY A 874 -19.23 -61.32 -14.03
C GLY A 874 -18.33 -60.87 -15.20
N PRO A 875 -18.16 -61.71 -16.24
CA PRO A 875 -17.19 -61.51 -17.34
C PRO A 875 -17.46 -60.30 -18.23
N ALA A 876 -18.67 -59.74 -18.22
CA ALA A 876 -19.04 -58.56 -19.01
C ALA A 876 -18.76 -57.22 -18.30
N VAL A 877 -18.15 -57.25 -17.10
CA VAL A 877 -17.80 -56.03 -16.36
C VAL A 877 -16.57 -55.36 -16.99
N LYS A 878 -16.60 -54.03 -17.09
CA LYS A 878 -15.40 -53.21 -17.38
C LYS A 878 -15.02 -52.43 -16.14
N ILE A 879 -13.72 -52.35 -15.88
CA ILE A 879 -13.14 -51.76 -14.67
C ILE A 879 -12.55 -50.40 -15.00
N HIS A 880 -12.83 -49.39 -14.19
CA HIS A 880 -12.15 -48.09 -14.25
C HIS A 880 -10.90 -48.16 -13.38
N VAL A 881 -9.75 -47.67 -13.84
CA VAL A 881 -8.50 -47.73 -13.07
C VAL A 881 -8.01 -46.32 -12.75
N VAL A 882 -7.68 -46.07 -11.48
CA VAL A 882 -6.99 -44.85 -11.05
C VAL A 882 -5.66 -45.24 -10.42
N ALA A 883 -4.57 -44.69 -10.93
CA ALA A 883 -3.22 -45.10 -10.59
C ALA A 883 -2.32 -43.92 -10.19
N HIS A 884 -1.49 -44.14 -9.18
CA HIS A 884 -0.57 -43.14 -8.64
C HIS A 884 0.86 -43.66 -8.60
N CYS A 885 1.83 -42.82 -8.99
CA CYS A 885 3.24 -43.09 -8.81
C CYS A 885 3.64 -44.48 -9.38
N ILE A 886 4.04 -45.43 -8.53
CA ILE A 886 4.40 -46.80 -8.95
C ILE A 886 3.22 -47.57 -9.56
N GLY A 887 1.99 -47.41 -9.04
CA GLY A 887 0.79 -47.99 -9.65
C GLY A 887 0.60 -47.53 -11.09
N GLY A 888 0.98 -46.28 -11.41
CA GLY A 888 0.97 -45.74 -12.77
C GLY A 888 1.99 -46.40 -13.70
N LEU A 889 3.17 -46.79 -13.19
CA LEU A 889 4.15 -47.57 -13.94
C LEU A 889 3.66 -49.01 -14.16
N ALA A 890 3.18 -49.64 -13.09
CA ALA A 890 2.79 -51.05 -13.07
C ALA A 890 1.57 -51.34 -13.97
N ILE A 891 0.56 -50.47 -14.03
CA ILE A 891 -0.60 -50.68 -14.93
C ILE A 891 -0.22 -50.58 -16.41
N HIS A 892 0.72 -49.71 -16.77
CA HIS A 892 1.22 -49.64 -18.14
C HIS A 892 2.07 -50.87 -18.48
N MET A 893 2.87 -51.40 -17.55
CA MET A 893 3.54 -52.70 -17.71
C MET A 893 2.53 -53.86 -17.86
N ALA A 894 1.43 -53.85 -17.10
CA ALA A 894 0.38 -54.86 -17.19
C ALA A 894 -0.32 -54.89 -18.56
N LEU A 895 -0.72 -53.72 -19.07
CA LEU A 895 -1.39 -53.57 -20.36
C LEU A 895 -0.43 -53.77 -21.55
N MET A 896 0.71 -53.08 -21.57
CA MET A 896 1.69 -53.19 -22.67
C MET A 896 2.43 -54.54 -22.66
N GLY A 897 2.59 -55.17 -21.50
CA GLY A 897 3.09 -56.56 -21.39
C GLY A 897 2.09 -57.61 -21.88
N GLY A 898 0.80 -57.26 -22.02
CA GLY A 898 -0.27 -58.19 -22.39
C GLY A 898 -0.79 -59.06 -21.24
N HIS A 899 -0.45 -58.73 -19.99
CA HIS A 899 -0.92 -59.42 -18.78
C HIS A 899 -2.35 -59.01 -18.39
N VAL A 900 -2.82 -57.86 -18.87
CA VAL A 900 -4.21 -57.40 -18.76
C VAL A 900 -4.72 -57.03 -20.15
N SER A 901 -5.89 -57.55 -20.52
CA SER A 901 -6.55 -57.12 -21.75
C SER A 901 -7.18 -55.74 -21.58
N ALA A 902 -6.88 -54.82 -22.51
CA ALA A 902 -7.53 -53.51 -22.59
C ALA A 902 -9.06 -53.60 -22.68
N ALA A 903 -9.62 -54.72 -23.20
CA ALA A 903 -11.06 -54.93 -23.27
C ALA A 903 -11.75 -54.91 -21.89
N ASN A 904 -11.03 -55.31 -20.83
CA ASN A 904 -11.52 -55.35 -19.45
C ASN A 904 -11.48 -53.98 -18.76
N ILE A 905 -10.81 -52.98 -19.36
CA ILE A 905 -10.67 -51.63 -18.80
C ILE A 905 -11.63 -50.68 -19.51
N SER A 906 -12.31 -49.84 -18.74
CA SER A 906 -13.22 -48.80 -19.25
C SER A 906 -12.50 -47.46 -19.44
N SER A 907 -11.73 -47.05 -18.41
CA SER A 907 -10.90 -45.84 -18.44
C SER A 907 -9.67 -46.00 -17.54
N LEU A 908 -8.59 -45.31 -17.88
CA LEU A 908 -7.37 -45.27 -17.06
C LEU A 908 -6.99 -43.82 -16.71
N SER A 909 -6.98 -43.49 -15.42
CA SER A 909 -6.51 -42.19 -14.89
C SER A 909 -5.17 -42.38 -14.19
N CYS A 910 -4.16 -41.59 -14.54
CA CYS A 910 -2.82 -41.67 -13.97
C CYS A 910 -2.33 -40.33 -13.44
N THR A 911 -1.73 -40.33 -12.24
CA THR A 911 -1.26 -39.13 -11.55
C THR A 911 0.27 -39.08 -11.46
N ASN A 912 0.87 -38.06 -12.06
CA ASN A 912 2.30 -37.75 -12.15
C ASN A 912 3.25 -38.83 -12.76
N THR A 913 2.75 -40.01 -13.12
CA THR A 913 3.50 -41.11 -13.75
C THR A 913 2.66 -41.83 -14.80
N SER A 914 3.31 -42.60 -15.69
CA SER A 914 2.67 -43.30 -16.81
C SER A 914 3.65 -44.36 -17.37
N MET A 915 3.59 -44.74 -18.66
CA MET A 915 4.72 -45.38 -19.32
C MET A 915 6.02 -44.53 -19.31
N PHE A 916 5.91 -43.21 -19.09
CA PHE A 916 7.04 -42.30 -18.87
C PHE A 916 7.18 -41.91 -17.40
N PHE A 917 8.41 -41.59 -16.99
CA PHE A 917 8.74 -41.04 -15.67
C PHE A 917 9.99 -40.14 -15.77
N LYS A 918 9.79 -38.87 -16.12
CA LYS A 918 10.88 -37.89 -16.27
C LYS A 918 11.13 -37.19 -14.93
N LEU A 919 12.30 -37.44 -14.34
CA LEU A 919 12.71 -36.79 -13.10
C LEU A 919 13.25 -35.37 -13.32
N ASN A 920 13.12 -34.49 -12.33
CA ASN A 920 13.82 -33.21 -12.33
C ASN A 920 15.34 -33.40 -12.17
N ALA A 921 16.12 -32.36 -12.51
CA ALA A 921 17.60 -32.43 -12.54
C ALA A 921 18.22 -32.91 -11.22
N LEU A 922 17.73 -32.41 -10.07
CA LEU A 922 18.25 -32.79 -8.75
C LEU A 922 17.95 -34.26 -8.42
N SER A 923 16.75 -34.75 -8.72
CA SER A 923 16.38 -36.15 -8.50
C SER A 923 17.10 -37.09 -9.47
N LYS A 924 17.36 -36.64 -10.71
CA LYS A 924 18.19 -37.37 -11.68
C LYS A 924 19.63 -37.54 -11.19
N ILE A 925 20.23 -36.50 -10.60
CA ILE A 925 21.55 -36.59 -9.95
C ILE A 925 21.53 -37.61 -8.79
N LYS A 926 20.50 -37.58 -7.92
CA LYS A 926 20.34 -38.56 -6.83
C LYS A 926 20.26 -40.01 -7.34
N MET A 927 19.59 -40.26 -8.47
CA MET A 927 19.51 -41.59 -9.08
C MET A 927 20.79 -42.01 -9.79
N TRP A 928 21.59 -41.07 -10.31
CA TRP A 928 22.90 -41.37 -10.91
C TRP A 928 23.93 -41.78 -9.85
N LEU A 929 23.97 -41.12 -8.70
CA LEU A 929 24.83 -41.48 -7.58
C LEU A 929 24.58 -42.95 -7.13
N PRO A 930 25.61 -43.68 -6.66
CA PRO A 930 25.49 -45.09 -6.24
C PRO A 930 24.79 -45.27 -4.88
N LEU A 931 23.95 -44.33 -4.45
CA LEU A 931 23.28 -44.35 -3.14
C LEU A 931 22.42 -45.60 -2.95
N VAL A 932 21.58 -45.97 -3.94
CA VAL A 932 20.74 -47.17 -3.86
C VAL A 932 21.57 -48.47 -3.72
N PRO A 933 22.58 -48.74 -4.57
CA PRO A 933 23.52 -49.86 -4.35
C PRO A 933 24.19 -49.85 -2.97
N ILE A 934 24.67 -48.70 -2.49
CA ILE A 934 25.36 -48.58 -1.20
C ILE A 934 24.39 -48.88 -0.04
N SER A 935 23.18 -48.31 -0.05
CA SER A 935 22.17 -48.57 0.98
C SER A 935 21.76 -50.04 1.02
N LEU A 936 21.62 -50.70 -0.12
CA LEU A 936 21.31 -52.13 -0.19
C LEU A 936 22.49 -53.00 0.28
N ALA A 937 23.73 -52.65 -0.06
CA ALA A 937 24.92 -53.34 0.44
C ALA A 937 25.08 -53.21 1.97
N LEU A 938 24.74 -52.05 2.55
CA LEU A 938 24.72 -51.84 4.00
C LEU A 938 23.66 -52.70 4.70
N LEU A 939 22.47 -52.83 4.11
CA LEU A 939 21.34 -53.59 4.67
C LEU A 939 21.46 -55.11 4.49
N GLY A 940 22.17 -55.58 3.45
CA GLY A 940 22.41 -57.01 3.23
C GLY A 940 21.11 -57.77 2.93
N LYS A 941 20.72 -58.70 3.82
CA LYS A 941 19.47 -59.47 3.68
C LYS A 941 18.23 -58.73 4.20
N ASP A 942 18.40 -57.69 5.00
CA ASP A 942 17.29 -56.95 5.64
C ASP A 942 16.80 -55.81 4.74
N VAL A 943 16.15 -56.16 3.63
CA VAL A 943 15.73 -55.21 2.59
C VAL A 943 14.54 -54.33 3.00
N ILE A 944 14.01 -54.49 4.23
CA ILE A 944 12.91 -53.67 4.78
C ILE A 944 13.49 -52.67 5.78
N LEU A 945 13.31 -51.38 5.50
CA LEU A 945 13.71 -50.29 6.40
C LEU A 945 12.56 -49.95 7.35
N PRO A 946 12.64 -50.21 8.67
CA PRO A 946 11.64 -49.77 9.63
C PRO A 946 11.68 -48.25 9.75
N MET A 947 10.56 -47.56 9.63
CA MET A 947 10.51 -46.10 9.59
C MET A 947 10.27 -45.51 10.98
N VAL A 948 9.29 -46.03 11.72
CA VAL A 948 8.96 -45.64 13.10
C VAL A 948 9.89 -46.33 14.11
N GLU A 949 10.26 -45.62 15.19
CA GLU A 949 10.95 -46.15 16.37
C GLU A 949 9.90 -46.70 17.37
N GLU A 950 9.47 -47.97 17.23
CA GLU A 950 8.69 -48.67 18.26
C GLU A 950 9.60 -49.42 19.24
N SER A 951 9.20 -49.48 20.51
CA SER A 951 10.05 -49.94 21.64
C SER A 951 10.51 -51.40 21.59
N ASN A 952 9.95 -52.21 20.67
CA ASN A 952 10.09 -53.67 20.69
C ASN A 952 10.88 -54.22 19.48
N VAL A 953 11.38 -53.37 18.57
CA VAL A 953 12.22 -53.79 17.43
C VAL A 953 13.52 -53.00 17.43
N SER A 954 14.62 -53.66 17.82
CA SER A 954 15.96 -53.08 17.78
C SER A 954 16.33 -52.70 16.34
N THR A 955 16.43 -51.40 16.07
CA THR A 955 16.92 -50.91 14.77
C THR A 955 18.41 -51.23 14.69
N THR A 956 18.83 -52.06 13.72
CA THR A 956 20.24 -52.40 13.59
C THR A 956 21.07 -51.15 13.25
N GLY A 957 22.32 -51.07 13.72
CA GLY A 957 23.18 -49.89 13.47
C GLY A 957 23.34 -49.54 11.99
N ARG A 958 23.21 -50.54 11.10
CA ARG A 958 23.18 -50.39 9.63
C ARG A 958 21.92 -49.66 9.14
N GLN A 959 20.74 -50.03 9.65
CA GLN A 959 19.48 -49.34 9.34
C GLN A 959 19.49 -47.90 9.86
N TRP A 960 20.02 -47.67 11.07
CA TRP A 960 20.21 -46.32 11.62
C TRP A 960 21.11 -45.46 10.73
N LEU A 961 22.25 -46.00 10.26
CA LEU A 961 23.14 -45.29 9.35
C LEU A 961 22.43 -44.89 8.04
N VAL A 962 21.61 -45.76 7.45
CA VAL A 962 20.81 -45.44 6.26
C VAL A 962 19.79 -44.33 6.53
N LYS A 963 19.13 -44.32 7.71
CA LYS A 963 18.25 -43.21 8.12
C LYS A 963 19.03 -41.89 8.24
N CYS A 964 20.20 -41.90 8.86
CA CYS A 964 21.05 -40.70 9.00
C CYS A 964 21.52 -40.17 7.64
N ILE A 965 21.95 -41.04 6.73
CA ILE A 965 22.28 -40.66 5.35
C ILE A 965 21.07 -39.99 4.69
N ALA A 966 19.88 -40.57 4.79
CA ALA A 966 18.65 -39.99 4.22
C ALA A 966 18.29 -38.62 4.81
N GLN A 967 18.41 -38.43 6.13
CA GLN A 967 18.16 -37.14 6.78
C GLN A 967 19.14 -36.05 6.32
N CYS A 968 20.39 -36.42 6.03
CA CYS A 968 21.40 -35.53 5.47
C CYS A 968 21.22 -35.24 3.97
N ILE A 969 20.32 -35.94 3.25
CA ILE A 969 20.13 -35.72 1.81
C ILE A 969 19.58 -34.30 1.53
N PRO A 970 20.23 -33.53 0.65
CA PRO A 970 19.80 -32.19 0.24
C PRO A 970 18.36 -32.15 -0.36
N ARG A 971 17.47 -31.24 0.09
CA ARG A 971 16.07 -31.12 -0.38
C ARG A 971 15.34 -29.80 -0.02
N TYR A 972 14.35 -29.42 -0.83
CA TYR A 972 13.67 -28.11 -0.81
C TYR A 972 12.84 -27.76 0.43
N GLU A 973 12.45 -28.70 1.28
CA GLU A 973 11.69 -28.39 2.50
C GLU A 973 12.05 -29.38 3.63
N ARG A 974 12.22 -28.84 4.84
CA ARG A 974 12.50 -29.60 6.07
C ARG A 974 11.36 -29.51 7.06
N CYS A 975 11.17 -30.61 7.78
CA CYS A 975 10.13 -30.87 8.76
C CYS A 975 10.78 -31.34 10.07
N SER A 976 10.13 -31.12 11.22
CA SER A 976 10.65 -31.62 12.49
C SER A 976 10.29 -33.10 12.76
N CYS A 977 9.52 -33.74 11.89
CA CYS A 977 9.20 -35.17 11.95
C CYS A 977 10.32 -35.99 11.29
N LYS A 978 11.09 -36.75 12.09
CA LYS A 978 12.22 -37.58 11.63
C LYS A 978 11.82 -38.55 10.50
N GLU A 979 10.61 -39.10 10.56
CA GLU A 979 10.10 -40.06 9.58
C GLU A 979 9.86 -39.37 8.22
N CYS A 980 9.26 -38.17 8.24
CA CYS A 980 9.12 -37.31 7.06
C CYS A 980 10.49 -36.89 6.50
N GLU A 981 11.47 -36.59 7.37
CA GLU A 981 12.85 -36.30 6.97
C GLU A 981 13.50 -37.49 6.23
N VAL A 982 13.37 -38.72 6.74
CA VAL A 982 13.92 -39.93 6.09
C VAL A 982 13.19 -40.21 4.77
N PHE A 983 11.85 -40.18 4.78
CA PHE A 983 11.04 -40.46 3.59
C PHE A 983 11.34 -39.46 2.46
N SER A 984 11.39 -38.16 2.79
CA SER A 984 11.74 -37.08 1.85
C SER A 984 13.22 -37.10 1.43
N GLY A 985 14.10 -37.68 2.24
CA GLY A 985 15.48 -37.97 1.87
C GLY A 985 15.56 -39.01 0.75
N ILE A 986 14.84 -40.12 0.90
CA ILE A 986 14.82 -41.26 -0.02
C ILE A 986 14.11 -40.93 -1.34
N PHE A 987 12.90 -40.38 -1.27
CA PHE A 987 12.06 -40.12 -2.45
C PHE A 987 12.13 -38.68 -2.99
N GLY A 988 12.79 -37.75 -2.27
CA GLY A 988 12.61 -36.31 -2.49
C GLY A 988 11.33 -35.78 -1.82
N ASN A 989 11.11 -34.47 -1.86
CA ASN A 989 9.86 -33.88 -1.37
C ASN A 989 8.69 -34.31 -2.27
N VAL A 990 7.90 -35.29 -1.82
CA VAL A 990 6.78 -35.85 -2.59
C VAL A 990 5.51 -34.99 -2.49
N PHE A 991 5.41 -34.16 -1.45
CA PHE A 991 4.34 -33.18 -1.23
C PHE A 991 4.94 -31.89 -0.65
N TRP A 992 4.16 -30.80 -0.71
CA TRP A 992 4.43 -29.55 0.02
C TRP A 992 3.66 -29.53 1.34
N HIS A 993 4.29 -29.18 2.46
CA HIS A 993 3.60 -29.16 3.76
C HIS A 993 2.46 -28.13 3.81
N ASP A 994 2.53 -27.07 3.00
CA ASP A 994 1.47 -26.08 2.80
C ASP A 994 0.14 -26.73 2.30
N ASN A 995 0.23 -27.78 1.46
CA ASN A 995 -0.94 -28.46 0.89
C ASN A 995 -1.50 -29.60 1.77
N ILE A 996 -0.83 -29.98 2.86
CA ILE A 996 -1.20 -31.15 3.70
C ILE A 996 -1.72 -30.68 5.07
N SER A 997 -2.83 -31.28 5.53
CA SER A 997 -3.36 -31.02 6.87
C SER A 997 -2.40 -31.55 7.96
N PRO A 998 -2.30 -30.92 9.15
CA PRO A 998 -1.46 -31.42 10.24
C PRO A 998 -1.83 -32.84 10.71
N SER A 999 -3.12 -33.18 10.68
CA SER A 999 -3.67 -34.51 10.99
C SER A 999 -3.18 -35.58 10.01
N LEU A 1000 -3.27 -35.29 8.71
CA LEU A 1000 -2.85 -36.21 7.66
C LEU A 1000 -1.32 -36.36 7.61
N HIS A 1001 -0.58 -35.27 7.78
CA HIS A 1001 0.88 -35.31 7.87
C HIS A 1001 1.35 -36.22 9.03
N TYR A 1002 0.68 -36.15 10.18
CA TYR A 1002 0.93 -37.08 11.30
C TYR A 1002 0.56 -38.53 10.92
N TRP A 1003 -0.64 -38.76 10.38
CA TRP A 1003 -1.12 -40.12 10.05
C TRP A 1003 -0.23 -40.84 9.04
N LEU A 1004 0.15 -40.16 7.94
CA LEU A 1004 1.04 -40.74 6.92
C LEU A 1004 2.38 -41.17 7.51
N ASN A 1005 3.03 -40.29 8.28
CA ASN A 1005 4.40 -40.52 8.78
C ASN A 1005 4.49 -41.38 10.05
N LYS A 1006 3.41 -41.48 10.85
CA LYS A 1006 3.41 -42.21 12.13
C LYS A 1006 2.47 -43.42 12.19
N LYS A 1007 1.56 -43.60 11.22
CA LYS A 1007 0.59 -44.72 11.21
C LYS A 1007 0.60 -45.54 9.92
N VAL A 1008 0.90 -44.94 8.77
CA VAL A 1008 0.90 -45.65 7.46
C VAL A 1008 2.29 -46.14 7.08
N VAL A 1009 3.27 -45.23 7.02
CA VAL A 1009 4.63 -45.54 6.59
C VAL A 1009 5.41 -46.08 7.80
N THR A 1010 5.05 -47.27 8.27
CA THR A 1010 5.71 -47.96 9.39
C THR A 1010 6.98 -48.70 8.97
N SER A 1011 6.99 -49.24 7.75
CA SER A 1011 8.17 -49.85 7.11
C SER A 1011 8.20 -49.53 5.61
N LEU A 1012 9.41 -49.61 5.02
CA LEU A 1012 9.65 -49.32 3.61
C LEU A 1012 10.47 -50.44 2.96
N PRO A 1013 9.89 -51.29 2.09
CA PRO A 1013 10.63 -52.36 1.41
C PRO A 1013 11.48 -51.80 0.28
N LEU A 1014 12.81 -51.85 0.40
CA LEU A 1014 13.74 -51.29 -0.60
C LEU A 1014 14.00 -52.21 -1.80
N SER A 1015 13.36 -53.38 -1.86
CA SER A 1015 13.63 -54.43 -2.85
C SER A 1015 13.32 -54.03 -4.31
N ALA A 1016 12.36 -53.13 -4.54
CA ALA A 1016 12.06 -52.65 -5.89
C ALA A 1016 12.86 -51.40 -6.32
N PHE A 1017 13.67 -50.78 -5.43
CA PHE A 1017 14.50 -49.62 -5.79
C PHE A 1017 15.52 -49.88 -6.91
N PRO A 1018 16.17 -51.06 -7.03
CA PRO A 1018 17.03 -51.36 -8.17
C PRO A 1018 16.30 -51.26 -9.51
N HIS A 1019 15.05 -51.74 -9.57
CA HIS A 1019 14.24 -51.64 -10.79
C HIS A 1019 13.75 -50.20 -11.00
N LEU A 1020 13.27 -49.52 -9.95
CA LEU A 1020 12.88 -48.11 -10.03
C LEU A 1020 14.03 -47.23 -10.56
N ARG A 1021 15.28 -47.47 -10.12
CA ARG A 1021 16.47 -46.76 -10.60
C ARG A 1021 16.71 -46.96 -12.11
N LYS A 1022 16.45 -48.16 -12.65
CA LYS A 1022 16.53 -48.41 -14.10
C LYS A 1022 15.48 -47.60 -14.87
N ILE A 1023 14.23 -47.63 -14.41
CA ILE A 1023 13.11 -46.86 -14.97
C ILE A 1023 13.43 -45.35 -14.94
N CYS A 1024 13.88 -44.82 -13.80
CA CYS A 1024 14.26 -43.42 -13.64
C CYS A 1024 15.41 -42.98 -14.56
N ASN A 1025 16.39 -43.86 -14.78
CA ASN A 1025 17.55 -43.58 -15.64
C ASN A 1025 17.18 -43.61 -17.13
N ALA A 1026 16.29 -44.53 -17.55
CA ALA A 1026 15.72 -44.54 -18.90
C ALA A 1026 14.73 -43.36 -19.12
N GLY A 1027 14.01 -42.97 -18.06
CA GLY A 1027 12.91 -42.00 -18.10
C GLY A 1027 11.59 -42.61 -18.58
N TYR A 1028 11.50 -43.94 -18.67
CA TYR A 1028 10.34 -44.71 -19.13
C TYR A 1028 10.38 -46.15 -18.59
N ILE A 1029 9.25 -46.87 -18.70
CA ILE A 1029 9.11 -48.25 -18.21
C ILE A 1029 10.00 -49.24 -18.96
N VAL A 1030 10.74 -50.06 -18.22
CA VAL A 1030 11.63 -51.11 -18.72
C VAL A 1030 11.35 -52.42 -17.98
N ASP A 1031 11.82 -53.55 -18.50
CA ASP A 1031 11.76 -54.83 -17.76
C ASP A 1031 12.77 -54.85 -16.58
N SER A 1032 12.67 -55.88 -15.73
CA SER A 1032 13.59 -56.11 -14.61
C SER A 1032 15.07 -56.19 -15.00
N LYS A 1033 15.39 -56.55 -16.25
CA LYS A 1033 16.77 -56.54 -16.79
C LYS A 1033 17.20 -55.12 -17.21
N GLY A 1034 16.27 -54.31 -17.70
CA GLY A 1034 16.46 -52.91 -18.11
C GLY A 1034 16.15 -52.65 -19.58
N ASN A 1035 15.54 -53.61 -20.29
CA ASN A 1035 15.23 -53.49 -21.72
C ASN A 1035 13.90 -52.78 -21.97
N ASN A 1036 13.75 -52.18 -23.15
CA ASN A 1036 12.49 -51.59 -23.58
C ASN A 1036 11.52 -52.67 -24.13
N SER A 1037 10.96 -53.46 -23.23
CA SER A 1037 10.06 -54.58 -23.57
C SER A 1037 8.58 -54.16 -23.68
N TYR A 1038 8.25 -52.89 -23.41
CA TYR A 1038 6.87 -52.39 -23.28
C TYR A 1038 6.48 -51.31 -24.29
N LEU A 1039 7.30 -50.26 -24.51
CA LEU A 1039 6.95 -49.17 -25.45
C LEU A 1039 7.00 -49.59 -26.93
N ILE A 1040 7.40 -50.83 -27.22
CA ILE A 1040 7.26 -51.45 -28.53
C ILE A 1040 5.85 -51.99 -28.79
N HIS A 1041 4.96 -51.98 -27.78
CA HIS A 1041 3.60 -52.53 -27.83
C HIS A 1041 2.46 -51.52 -27.55
N PRO A 1042 2.41 -50.35 -28.22
CA PRO A 1042 1.32 -49.39 -28.01
C PRO A 1042 -0.05 -49.89 -28.48
N GLU A 1043 -0.11 -50.88 -29.37
CA GLU A 1043 -1.36 -51.49 -29.86
C GLU A 1043 -2.22 -52.07 -28.72
N ARG A 1044 -1.58 -52.45 -27.60
CA ARG A 1044 -2.23 -53.06 -26.43
C ARG A 1044 -2.83 -52.02 -25.47
N MET A 1045 -2.53 -50.73 -25.65
CA MET A 1045 -3.07 -49.62 -24.84
C MET A 1045 -4.37 -49.04 -25.43
N ALA A 1046 -5.27 -49.91 -25.91
CA ALA A 1046 -6.56 -49.56 -26.49
C ALA A 1046 -7.61 -49.13 -25.41
N VAL A 1047 -7.30 -48.08 -24.66
CA VAL A 1047 -8.05 -47.59 -23.50
C VAL A 1047 -8.05 -46.05 -23.46
N SER A 1048 -9.16 -45.41 -23.13
CA SER A 1048 -9.22 -43.95 -22.91
C SER A 1048 -8.44 -43.55 -21.65
N THR A 1049 -7.47 -42.64 -21.78
CA THR A 1049 -6.54 -42.25 -20.71
C THR A 1049 -6.61 -40.77 -20.30
N LEU A 1050 -6.42 -40.51 -19.01
CA LEU A 1050 -6.28 -39.17 -18.42
C LEU A 1050 -4.95 -39.09 -17.66
N TYR A 1051 -4.09 -38.13 -18.01
CA TYR A 1051 -2.82 -37.87 -17.33
C TYR A 1051 -2.89 -36.55 -16.54
N ILE A 1052 -2.89 -36.65 -15.20
CA ILE A 1052 -2.89 -35.48 -14.30
C ILE A 1052 -1.49 -35.26 -13.75
N SER A 1053 -1.00 -34.03 -13.72
CA SER A 1053 0.29 -33.69 -13.08
C SER A 1053 0.24 -32.36 -12.31
N GLY A 1054 0.95 -32.26 -11.20
CA GLY A 1054 1.09 -31.01 -10.45
C GLY A 1054 2.15 -30.09 -11.06
N ARG A 1055 1.88 -28.78 -11.18
CA ARG A 1055 2.85 -27.84 -11.78
C ARG A 1055 4.06 -27.59 -10.88
N ARG A 1056 3.89 -27.65 -9.55
CA ARG A 1056 4.92 -27.35 -8.53
C ARG A 1056 5.64 -28.63 -8.07
N THR A 1057 5.90 -29.54 -8.99
CA THR A 1057 6.44 -30.88 -8.72
C THR A 1057 7.96 -30.88 -8.47
N LEU A 1058 8.38 -31.57 -7.41
CA LEU A 1058 9.79 -31.70 -6.98
C LEU A 1058 10.41 -33.08 -7.25
N LEU A 1059 9.65 -33.99 -7.87
CA LEU A 1059 10.11 -35.35 -8.21
C LEU A 1059 10.07 -35.59 -9.73
N ALA A 1060 8.87 -35.63 -10.31
CA ALA A 1060 8.64 -35.94 -11.72
C ALA A 1060 8.06 -34.73 -12.46
N THR A 1061 8.63 -34.35 -13.60
CA THR A 1061 8.28 -33.13 -14.35
C THR A 1061 6.95 -33.26 -15.09
N THR A 1062 6.32 -32.11 -15.41
CA THR A 1062 5.11 -32.03 -16.25
C THR A 1062 5.32 -32.50 -17.70
N GLU A 1063 6.58 -32.70 -18.11
CA GLU A 1063 6.98 -33.41 -19.32
C GLU A 1063 6.49 -34.87 -19.33
N THR A 1064 6.42 -35.50 -18.14
CA THR A 1064 5.96 -36.89 -17.98
C THR A 1064 4.55 -37.09 -18.51
N SER A 1065 3.60 -36.22 -18.11
CA SER A 1065 2.21 -36.29 -18.58
C SER A 1065 2.06 -35.83 -20.03
N PHE A 1066 2.92 -34.94 -20.50
CA PHE A 1066 2.95 -34.48 -21.89
C PHE A 1066 3.39 -35.58 -22.85
N LEU A 1067 4.52 -36.25 -22.57
CA LEU A 1067 5.04 -37.34 -23.39
C LEU A 1067 4.03 -38.50 -23.48
N ALA A 1068 3.41 -38.86 -22.35
CA ALA A 1068 2.39 -39.90 -22.31
C ALA A 1068 1.17 -39.56 -23.19
N ASN A 1069 0.61 -38.36 -23.02
CA ASN A 1069 -0.52 -37.88 -23.82
C ASN A 1069 -0.17 -37.81 -25.32
N LYS A 1070 1.00 -37.27 -25.66
CA LYS A 1070 1.47 -37.15 -27.05
C LYS A 1070 1.69 -38.52 -27.70
N TYR A 1071 2.33 -39.44 -26.99
CA TYR A 1071 2.57 -40.82 -27.45
C TYR A 1071 1.27 -41.57 -27.67
N MET A 1072 0.32 -41.48 -26.73
CA MET A 1072 -0.99 -42.13 -26.86
C MET A 1072 -1.83 -41.54 -28.00
N LYS A 1073 -1.89 -40.22 -28.16
CA LYS A 1073 -2.55 -39.58 -29.31
C LYS A 1073 -1.96 -39.97 -30.66
N LEU A 1074 -0.65 -40.30 -30.71
CA LEU A 1074 0.02 -40.73 -31.93
C LEU A 1074 -0.31 -42.18 -32.30
N HIS A 1075 -0.31 -43.10 -31.32
CA HIS A 1075 -0.44 -44.54 -31.56
C HIS A 1075 -1.85 -45.11 -31.37
N GLN A 1076 -2.73 -44.43 -30.62
CA GLN A 1076 -4.12 -44.86 -30.34
C GLN A 1076 -5.14 -43.71 -30.59
N PRO A 1077 -5.13 -43.05 -31.76
CA PRO A 1077 -5.96 -41.87 -32.02
C PRO A 1077 -7.49 -42.12 -31.95
N SER A 1078 -7.93 -43.38 -31.94
CA SER A 1078 -9.33 -43.79 -31.80
C SER A 1078 -9.87 -43.70 -30.37
N PHE A 1079 -9.01 -43.45 -29.37
CA PHE A 1079 -9.37 -43.36 -27.95
C PHE A 1079 -9.19 -41.93 -27.41
N ARG A 1080 -9.91 -41.61 -26.33
CA ARG A 1080 -9.84 -40.29 -25.71
C ARG A 1080 -8.61 -40.21 -24.81
N HIS A 1081 -7.71 -39.30 -25.13
CA HIS A 1081 -6.46 -39.05 -24.39
C HIS A 1081 -6.38 -37.60 -23.92
N GLU A 1082 -6.37 -37.42 -22.60
CA GLU A 1082 -6.44 -36.13 -21.92
C GLU A 1082 -5.23 -35.85 -21.03
N ARG A 1083 -4.94 -34.56 -20.82
CA ARG A 1083 -3.91 -34.09 -19.89
C ARG A 1083 -4.42 -32.91 -19.10
N VAL A 1084 -4.18 -32.92 -17.79
CA VAL A 1084 -4.47 -31.82 -16.87
C VAL A 1084 -3.21 -31.47 -16.09
N VAL A 1085 -2.89 -30.17 -16.00
CA VAL A 1085 -1.84 -29.65 -15.13
C VAL A 1085 -2.49 -28.82 -14.03
N VAL A 1086 -2.29 -29.22 -12.77
CA VAL A 1086 -2.94 -28.58 -11.61
C VAL A 1086 -2.00 -27.58 -10.95
N GLU A 1087 -2.44 -26.33 -10.84
CA GLU A 1087 -1.70 -25.23 -10.22
C GLU A 1087 -1.61 -25.37 -8.69
N ASP A 1088 -0.45 -24.99 -8.15
CA ASP A 1088 -0.05 -25.09 -6.73
C ASP A 1088 0.21 -26.50 -6.16
N PHE A 1089 0.02 -27.58 -6.93
CA PHE A 1089 0.22 -28.97 -6.48
C PHE A 1089 1.56 -29.58 -6.96
N GLY A 1090 2.09 -30.53 -6.19
CA GLY A 1090 3.30 -31.33 -6.45
C GLY A 1090 3.03 -32.78 -6.91
N HIS A 1091 3.65 -33.77 -6.24
CA HIS A 1091 3.63 -35.17 -6.69
C HIS A 1091 2.48 -36.01 -6.09
N SER A 1092 2.47 -36.24 -4.76
CA SER A 1092 1.42 -37.04 -4.09
C SER A 1092 0.28 -36.19 -3.55
N ASP A 1093 0.52 -34.90 -3.28
CA ASP A 1093 -0.50 -33.95 -2.83
C ASP A 1093 -1.65 -33.75 -3.82
N LEU A 1094 -1.54 -34.21 -5.09
CA LEU A 1094 -2.70 -34.36 -5.98
C LEU A 1094 -3.82 -35.25 -5.42
N LEU A 1095 -3.49 -36.19 -4.54
CA LEU A 1095 -4.42 -37.15 -3.95
C LEU A 1095 -4.57 -36.97 -2.44
N ILE A 1096 -3.48 -36.57 -1.76
CA ILE A 1096 -3.44 -36.38 -0.31
C ILE A 1096 -3.54 -34.90 0.12
N GLY A 1097 -3.68 -33.96 -0.79
CA GLY A 1097 -3.78 -32.53 -0.45
C GLY A 1097 -5.16 -32.14 0.08
N GLU A 1098 -5.20 -31.18 1.00
CA GLU A 1098 -6.39 -30.63 1.67
C GLU A 1098 -7.46 -30.14 0.66
N LYS A 1099 -7.05 -29.74 -0.56
CA LYS A 1099 -7.91 -29.25 -1.65
C LYS A 1099 -8.01 -30.20 -2.86
N SER A 1100 -7.62 -31.47 -2.71
CA SER A 1100 -7.65 -32.46 -3.81
C SER A 1100 -9.08 -32.75 -4.28
N CYS A 1101 -10.04 -32.75 -3.36
CA CYS A 1101 -11.47 -32.92 -3.66
C CYS A 1101 -12.07 -31.78 -4.48
N GLU A 1102 -11.58 -30.55 -4.31
CA GLU A 1102 -12.01 -29.37 -5.08
C GLU A 1102 -11.34 -29.30 -6.46
N LYS A 1103 -10.04 -29.63 -6.54
CA LYS A 1103 -9.20 -29.31 -7.70
C LYS A 1103 -8.73 -30.50 -8.54
N VAL A 1104 -8.81 -31.73 -8.04
CA VAL A 1104 -8.23 -32.91 -8.71
C VAL A 1104 -9.27 -33.99 -8.97
N PHE A 1105 -10.04 -34.39 -7.94
CA PHE A 1105 -11.03 -35.46 -8.06
C PHE A 1105 -12.11 -35.20 -9.13
N PRO A 1106 -12.59 -33.96 -9.36
CA PRO A 1106 -13.57 -33.69 -10.42
C PRO A 1106 -13.09 -34.08 -11.83
N HIS A 1107 -11.79 -33.98 -12.11
CA HIS A 1107 -11.22 -34.43 -13.39
C HIS A 1107 -11.27 -35.95 -13.54
N ILE A 1108 -11.02 -36.68 -12.44
CA ILE A 1108 -11.09 -38.16 -12.43
C ILE A 1108 -12.54 -38.62 -12.65
N LEU A 1109 -13.50 -38.02 -11.93
CA LEU A 1109 -14.93 -38.33 -12.09
C LEU A 1109 -15.44 -38.00 -13.51
N ALA A 1110 -15.06 -36.85 -14.07
CA ALA A 1110 -15.46 -36.45 -15.41
C ALA A 1110 -14.97 -37.44 -16.49
N HIS A 1111 -13.76 -37.99 -16.34
CA HIS A 1111 -13.21 -39.01 -17.25
C HIS A 1111 -13.92 -40.36 -17.11
N ILE A 1112 -14.21 -40.79 -15.87
CA ILE A 1112 -14.97 -42.03 -15.60
C ILE A 1112 -16.36 -41.95 -16.25
N ARG A 1113 -17.14 -40.90 -15.93
CA ARG A 1113 -18.50 -40.69 -16.46
C ARG A 1113 -18.52 -40.57 -17.98
N SER A 1114 -17.50 -39.95 -18.58
CA SER A 1114 -17.36 -39.88 -20.04
C SER A 1114 -17.23 -41.27 -20.68
N ALA A 1115 -16.35 -42.12 -20.14
CA ALA A 1115 -16.16 -43.48 -20.65
C ALA A 1115 -17.41 -44.36 -20.50
N GLU A 1116 -18.23 -44.13 -19.47
CA GLU A 1116 -19.53 -44.80 -19.32
C GLU A 1116 -20.58 -44.30 -20.33
N GLN A 1117 -20.56 -43.01 -20.69
CA GLN A 1117 -21.44 -42.45 -21.73
C GLN A 1117 -21.09 -42.97 -23.13
N ASP A 1118 -19.80 -43.02 -23.49
CA ASP A 1118 -19.31 -43.57 -24.76
C ASP A 1118 -19.73 -45.04 -24.95
N ARG A 1119 -19.77 -45.80 -23.85
CA ARG A 1119 -20.26 -47.19 -23.80
C ARG A 1119 -21.78 -47.29 -24.02
N ASN A 1120 -22.57 -46.42 -23.39
CA ASN A 1120 -24.04 -46.44 -23.53
C ASN A 1120 -24.52 -45.99 -24.92
N ASN A 1121 -23.80 -45.06 -25.56
CA ASN A 1121 -24.17 -44.51 -26.87
C ASN A 1121 -23.60 -45.30 -28.08
N GLY A 1122 -22.89 -46.41 -27.83
CA GLY A 1122 -22.49 -47.37 -28.87
C GLY A 1122 -21.56 -46.80 -29.94
N MET A 1123 -20.43 -46.20 -29.54
CA MET A 1123 -19.30 -45.82 -30.40
C MET A 1123 -19.69 -45.24 -31.77
N LYS A 1124 -20.63 -44.29 -31.80
CA LYS A 1124 -20.86 -43.44 -32.98
C LYS A 1124 -19.64 -42.54 -33.15
N SER A 1125 -18.66 -43.04 -33.90
CA SER A 1125 -17.50 -42.30 -34.37
C SER A 1125 -17.95 -40.98 -34.99
N SER A 1126 -17.70 -39.88 -34.27
CA SER A 1126 -17.91 -38.54 -34.78
C SER A 1126 -16.75 -38.19 -35.72
N THR A 1127 -16.81 -38.74 -36.93
CA THR A 1127 -15.85 -38.53 -38.03
C THR A 1127 -15.62 -37.05 -38.39
N ASN A 1128 -16.46 -36.14 -37.88
CA ASN A 1128 -16.28 -34.69 -37.94
C ASN A 1128 -15.07 -34.16 -37.12
N GLY A 1129 -14.54 -34.91 -36.14
CA GLY A 1129 -13.37 -34.50 -35.35
C GLY A 1129 -12.02 -34.65 -36.09
N VAL A 1130 -11.92 -35.57 -37.04
CA VAL A 1130 -10.65 -36.03 -37.64
C VAL A 1130 -9.90 -34.92 -38.38
N LYS A 1131 -10.61 -33.89 -38.89
CA LYS A 1131 -9.99 -32.77 -39.60
C LYS A 1131 -9.33 -31.71 -38.71
N LYS A 1132 -9.57 -31.69 -37.39
CA LYS A 1132 -9.04 -30.62 -36.51
C LYS A 1132 -7.64 -30.87 -35.96
N TYR A 1133 -7.24 -32.14 -35.77
CA TYR A 1133 -5.96 -32.49 -35.14
C TYR A 1133 -4.71 -32.40 -36.03
N ARG A 1134 -4.82 -32.02 -37.30
CA ARG A 1134 -3.66 -31.89 -38.22
C ARG A 1134 -2.84 -30.61 -38.07
N LYS A 1135 -3.13 -29.74 -37.09
CA LYS A 1135 -2.37 -28.49 -36.87
C LYS A 1135 -2.15 -28.07 -35.40
N GLU A 1136 -2.48 -28.92 -34.43
CA GLU A 1136 -2.19 -28.65 -33.02
C GLU A 1136 -0.75 -29.09 -32.66
N VAL A 1137 0.16 -28.16 -32.97
CA VAL A 1137 1.52 -27.97 -32.44
C VAL A 1137 2.15 -29.14 -31.67
N LEU A 1138 3.02 -29.89 -32.35
CA LEU A 1138 3.73 -31.05 -31.82
C LEU A 1138 4.95 -30.68 -30.94
N ASP A 1139 5.17 -29.40 -30.63
CA ASP A 1139 6.41 -28.91 -30.04
C ASP A 1139 6.24 -28.42 -28.58
N TRP A 1140 7.18 -28.77 -27.71
CA TRP A 1140 7.10 -28.52 -26.26
C TRP A 1140 7.17 -27.03 -25.92
N GLY A 1141 7.89 -26.24 -26.71
CA GLY A 1141 8.01 -24.78 -26.54
C GLY A 1141 6.71 -24.00 -26.73
N ASN A 1142 5.66 -24.64 -27.25
CA ASN A 1142 4.34 -24.03 -27.51
C ASN A 1142 3.22 -24.64 -26.64
N ASP A 1143 3.54 -25.48 -25.65
CA ASP A 1143 2.54 -25.95 -24.67
C ASP A 1143 2.05 -24.74 -23.83
N PRO A 1144 0.74 -24.39 -23.80
CA PRO A 1144 0.23 -23.33 -22.92
C PRO A 1144 0.41 -23.67 -21.42
N CYS A 1145 0.66 -24.94 -21.09
CA CYS A 1145 1.05 -25.39 -19.75
C CYS A 1145 2.57 -25.59 -19.59
N GLY A 1146 3.38 -25.21 -20.59
CA GLY A 1146 4.83 -25.28 -20.56
C GLY A 1146 5.44 -24.41 -19.44
N PRO A 1147 6.72 -24.62 -19.09
CA PRO A 1147 7.41 -23.69 -18.21
C PRO A 1147 7.49 -22.32 -18.88
N SER A 1148 7.16 -21.26 -18.13
CA SER A 1148 7.69 -19.93 -18.42
C SER A 1148 9.21 -20.01 -18.54
N GLN A 1149 9.85 -19.13 -19.32
CA GLN A 1149 11.32 -19.02 -19.43
C GLN A 1149 11.98 -18.47 -18.15
N THR A 1150 11.53 -18.93 -16.98
CA THR A 1150 12.07 -18.66 -15.66
C THR A 1150 13.13 -19.70 -15.31
N GLY A 1151 14.26 -19.62 -16.02
CA GLY A 1151 15.48 -20.34 -15.72
C GLY A 1151 15.43 -21.84 -16.02
N GLU A 1152 15.81 -22.22 -17.24
CA GLU A 1152 16.56 -23.47 -17.37
C GLU A 1152 17.77 -23.37 -16.43
N ILE A 1153 17.87 -24.33 -15.51
CA ILE A 1153 19.04 -24.44 -14.63
C ILE A 1153 20.18 -24.96 -15.49
N VAL A 1154 20.94 -24.03 -16.09
CA VAL A 1154 22.29 -24.31 -16.57
C VAL A 1154 23.14 -24.62 -15.33
N VAL A 1155 23.04 -25.87 -14.87
CA VAL A 1155 24.14 -26.50 -14.16
C VAL A 1155 25.31 -26.44 -15.14
N PRO A 1156 26.48 -25.89 -14.77
CA PRO A 1156 27.68 -26.09 -15.55
C PRO A 1156 28.06 -27.57 -15.44
N LEU A 1157 27.42 -28.38 -16.28
CA LEU A 1157 27.72 -29.78 -16.46
C LEU A 1157 29.09 -29.85 -17.13
N VAL A 1158 30.12 -30.03 -16.30
CA VAL A 1158 31.44 -30.47 -16.74
C VAL A 1158 31.21 -31.78 -17.50
N SER A 1159 31.21 -31.68 -18.83
CA SER A 1159 31.08 -32.82 -19.71
C SER A 1159 32.34 -33.67 -19.62
N MET A 1160 32.37 -34.61 -18.68
CA MET A 1160 33.32 -35.72 -18.73
C MET A 1160 32.95 -36.64 -19.89
N GLY A 1161 33.31 -36.21 -21.10
CA GLY A 1161 33.25 -37.02 -22.30
C GLY A 1161 34.25 -38.17 -22.17
N VAL A 1162 33.75 -39.40 -22.20
CA VAL A 1162 34.60 -40.59 -22.22
C VAL A 1162 35.22 -40.73 -23.61
N GLY A 1163 36.44 -40.22 -23.74
CA GLY A 1163 37.51 -40.65 -24.63
C GLY A 1163 37.21 -40.96 -26.10
N ARG A 1164 37.74 -40.12 -27.00
CA ARG A 1164 38.56 -40.56 -28.14
C ARG A 1164 39.62 -39.51 -28.48
N SER A 1165 40.87 -39.83 -28.16
CA SER A 1165 42.15 -39.38 -28.77
C SER A 1165 42.24 -37.96 -29.39
N GLY A 1166 43.03 -37.06 -28.79
CA GLY A 1166 43.53 -35.87 -29.49
C GLY A 1166 44.18 -34.76 -28.64
N GLY A 1167 45.52 -34.74 -28.55
CA GLY A 1167 46.38 -33.55 -28.48
C GLY A 1167 46.03 -32.31 -27.62
N ILE A 1168 46.46 -32.32 -26.34
CA ILE A 1168 47.28 -31.29 -25.64
C ILE A 1168 47.30 -29.84 -26.21
N TRP A 1169 46.91 -28.83 -25.42
CA TRP A 1169 47.83 -27.83 -24.79
C TRP A 1169 47.07 -26.94 -23.78
N ILE A 1170 47.77 -26.50 -22.73
CA ILE A 1170 47.20 -25.89 -21.52
C ILE A 1170 47.64 -24.42 -21.42
N CYS A 1171 46.75 -23.52 -21.00
CA CYS A 1171 47.15 -22.36 -20.19
C CYS A 1171 46.05 -21.94 -19.19
N TRP A 1172 46.27 -22.29 -17.91
CA TRP A 1172 45.55 -21.73 -16.76
C TRP A 1172 46.45 -20.68 -16.10
N ARG A 1173 45.97 -19.45 -15.83
CA ARG A 1173 46.32 -18.74 -14.58
C ARG A 1173 45.51 -17.46 -14.28
N GLN A 1174 45.38 -17.23 -12.97
CA GLN A 1174 45.17 -15.95 -12.26
C GLN A 1174 43.78 -15.30 -12.24
N HIS A 1175 42.99 -15.74 -11.25
CA HIS A 1175 42.31 -14.83 -10.32
C HIS A 1175 42.92 -15.02 -8.92
N LEU A 1176 42.96 -13.93 -8.12
CA LEU A 1176 43.39 -13.74 -6.72
C LEU A 1176 44.79 -13.12 -6.51
N LEU A 1177 44.83 -11.84 -6.13
CA LEU A 1177 45.30 -11.39 -4.80
C LEU A 1177 45.18 -9.86 -4.57
N CYS A 1178 45.19 -9.50 -3.28
CA CYS A 1178 45.47 -8.19 -2.66
C CYS A 1178 44.45 -7.04 -2.73
N VAL A 1179 43.77 -6.87 -1.59
CA VAL A 1179 43.39 -5.58 -0.99
C VAL A 1179 44.64 -4.89 -0.41
N SER A 1180 44.75 -3.54 -0.47
CA SER A 1180 45.22 -2.62 0.61
C SER A 1180 46.07 -1.39 0.19
N VAL A 1181 45.69 -0.22 0.74
CA VAL A 1181 46.56 0.82 1.39
C VAL A 1181 47.41 1.83 0.57
N LEU A 1182 46.96 3.10 0.67
CA LEU A 1182 47.68 4.40 0.88
C LEU A 1182 48.93 4.86 0.09
N VAL A 1183 48.73 5.96 -0.68
CA VAL A 1183 49.38 7.31 -0.58
C VAL A 1183 50.83 7.57 -1.06
N LYS A 1184 50.96 8.70 -1.80
CA LYS A 1184 52.16 9.48 -2.20
C LYS A 1184 53.06 8.84 -3.29
N GLN A 1185 53.73 9.59 -4.18
CA GLN A 1185 53.97 11.05 -4.25
C GLN A 1185 54.20 11.54 -5.71
N GLU A 1186 53.78 12.78 -6.04
CA GLU A 1186 54.38 13.71 -7.03
C GLU A 1186 54.48 13.32 -8.54
N GLN A 1187 54.40 14.24 -9.53
CA GLN A 1187 54.63 15.70 -9.51
C GLN A 1187 53.84 16.48 -10.62
N LEU A 1188 53.66 17.79 -10.40
CA LEU A 1188 53.14 18.89 -11.26
C LEU A 1188 51.65 18.85 -11.75
N ILE A 1189 50.71 19.80 -11.47
CA ILE A 1189 50.68 21.31 -11.48
C ILE A 1189 50.54 21.86 -12.92
N HIS A 1190 49.63 22.76 -13.35
CA HIS A 1190 48.54 23.59 -12.73
C HIS A 1190 47.50 23.99 -13.82
N ALA A 1191 46.65 25.03 -13.66
CA ALA A 1191 45.36 25.03 -12.95
C ALA A 1191 44.48 26.28 -13.30
N LEU A 1192 43.15 26.13 -13.21
CA LEU A 1192 42.12 27.15 -12.87
C LEU A 1192 42.00 28.53 -13.62
N VAL A 1193 40.75 28.83 -14.03
CA VAL A 1193 40.00 30.11 -13.78
C VAL A 1193 40.01 31.31 -14.77
N LYS A 1194 38.80 31.57 -15.30
CA LYS A 1194 38.10 32.86 -15.60
C LYS A 1194 38.41 33.79 -16.83
N PHE A 1195 37.30 34.04 -17.54
CA PHE A 1195 36.74 35.32 -18.04
C PHE A 1195 37.12 35.95 -19.40
N ASN A 1196 36.05 36.52 -19.98
CA ASN A 1196 35.92 37.46 -21.10
C ASN A 1196 36.19 36.91 -22.50
N GLY A 1197 35.34 37.33 -23.45
CA GLY A 1197 35.40 36.90 -24.85
C GLY A 1197 35.03 38.04 -25.80
N PHE A 1198 35.00 37.76 -27.09
CA PHE A 1198 34.41 38.64 -28.12
C PHE A 1198 33.91 37.82 -29.34
N ARG A 1199 33.01 38.45 -30.11
CA ARG A 1199 32.32 38.01 -31.35
C ARG A 1199 33.31 37.78 -32.54
N LEU A 1200 33.01 37.18 -33.71
CA LEU A 1200 31.89 36.53 -34.49
C LEU A 1200 32.57 35.94 -35.79
N PRO A 1201 31.90 35.45 -36.87
CA PRO A 1201 30.60 34.78 -37.08
C PRO A 1201 30.70 33.42 -37.85
N GLY A 1202 29.57 32.76 -38.13
CA GLY A 1202 29.41 31.98 -39.39
C GLY A 1202 28.79 30.58 -39.35
N CYS A 1203 27.46 30.49 -39.26
CA CYS A 1203 26.56 29.67 -40.12
C CYS A 1203 25.17 29.50 -39.48
N GLU A 1204 24.12 29.81 -40.26
CA GLU A 1204 22.72 29.71 -39.86
C GLU A 1204 22.12 28.38 -40.28
N ILE A 1205 21.23 27.79 -39.47
CA ILE A 1205 20.11 26.98 -39.96
C ILE A 1205 18.86 27.37 -39.17
N LEU A 1206 17.87 27.89 -39.90
CA LEU A 1206 16.53 28.22 -39.40
C LEU A 1206 15.69 26.95 -39.24
N ILE A 1207 14.89 26.88 -38.17
CA ILE A 1207 13.74 25.99 -38.06
C ILE A 1207 12.51 26.88 -37.88
N SER A 1208 11.55 26.78 -38.80
CA SER A 1208 10.29 27.52 -38.79
C SER A 1208 9.08 26.59 -38.68
N ASP A 1209 8.00 27.10 -38.10
CA ASP A 1209 6.74 26.42 -37.79
C ASP A 1209 6.12 25.57 -38.92
N GLY A 1210 5.41 24.51 -38.53
CA GLY A 1210 4.54 23.71 -39.41
C GLY A 1210 3.38 23.09 -38.63
N ARG A 1211 2.14 23.31 -39.07
CA ARG A 1211 0.90 22.95 -38.35
C ARG A 1211 0.49 21.48 -38.50
N VAL A 1212 -0.34 21.02 -37.57
CA VAL A 1212 -1.15 19.81 -37.68
C VAL A 1212 -2.34 20.06 -38.60
N ASP A 1213 -2.59 19.16 -39.56
CA ASP A 1213 -3.93 18.82 -40.08
C ASP A 1213 -3.88 17.58 -41.01
N GLY A 1214 -5.01 16.85 -41.14
CA GLY A 1214 -5.30 16.09 -42.37
C GLY A 1214 -5.00 14.57 -42.45
N ALA A 1215 -5.85 13.77 -41.79
CA ALA A 1215 -6.49 12.50 -42.20
C ALA A 1215 -6.05 11.62 -43.43
N TRP A 1216 -6.60 10.38 -43.43
CA TRP A 1216 -6.60 9.28 -44.44
C TRP A 1216 -5.45 8.27 -44.32
N ARG A 1217 -5.71 7.00 -43.94
CA ARG A 1217 -6.39 5.88 -44.65
C ARG A 1217 -5.61 5.40 -45.88
N GLY A 1218 -5.18 4.13 -45.83
CA GLY A 1218 -4.64 3.40 -46.98
C GLY A 1218 -3.86 2.16 -46.54
N ASP A 1219 -4.48 0.99 -46.60
CA ASP A 1219 -3.79 -0.29 -46.48
C ASP A 1219 -2.76 -0.44 -47.62
N LEU A 1220 -1.63 -1.11 -47.37
CA LEU A 1220 -1.14 -2.22 -48.23
C LEU A 1220 0.07 -2.96 -47.61
N LEU A 1221 -0.10 -4.28 -47.48
CA LEU A 1221 0.86 -5.38 -47.76
C LEU A 1221 2.35 -5.31 -47.32
N LEU A 1222 2.68 -6.29 -46.46
CA LEU A 1222 3.93 -7.08 -46.35
C LEU A 1222 4.63 -7.37 -47.71
N PRO A 1223 5.97 -7.65 -47.78
CA PRO A 1223 6.63 -8.63 -46.90
C PRO A 1223 8.13 -8.43 -46.49
N GLU A 1224 8.51 -9.22 -45.48
CA GLU A 1224 9.80 -9.91 -45.20
C GLU A 1224 11.17 -9.34 -45.66
N ALA A 1225 11.98 -8.89 -44.68
CA ALA A 1225 13.42 -9.21 -44.52
C ALA A 1225 13.86 -8.74 -43.10
N THR A 1226 14.14 -9.60 -42.11
CA THR A 1226 15.34 -10.44 -41.89
C THR A 1226 16.56 -9.70 -41.30
N MET A 1227 16.90 -10.07 -40.05
CA MET A 1227 18.16 -9.92 -39.31
C MET A 1227 18.64 -8.57 -38.70
N CYS A 1228 18.72 -8.61 -37.36
CA CYS A 1228 19.87 -8.24 -36.51
C CYS A 1228 20.46 -6.81 -36.55
N LEU A 1229 20.14 -6.03 -35.51
CA LEU A 1229 21.03 -5.86 -34.34
C LEU A 1229 20.25 -5.43 -33.09
#